data_AF-A0A6I7QQT4-F1
#
_entry.id   AF-A0A6I7QQT4-F1
#
_cell.length_a   1.000
_cell.length_b   1.000
_cell.length_c   1.000
_cell.angle_alpha   90.00
_cell.angle_beta   90.00
_cell.angle_gamma   90.00
#
_symmetry.space_group_name_H-M   'P 1'
#
loop_
_entity.id
_entity.type
_entity.pdbx_description
1 polymer ?
#
loop_
_entity_poly.entity_id
_entity_poly.type
_entity_poly.pdbx_seq_one_letter_code
_entity_poly.pdbx_strand_id
1 'polypeptide(L)'
;MKHPALALVAISALLFLVTPILPGEDTLFERTLTSDVETAERQELIDWAGSLGLSTRGTRREVENRILAYYGVQRRVTAPEEERDGVSMRIERARGSRFFDIEQADERNLRLVGGVRLTVEDEGVVHTIEAEEILINVEKNTLAARGGVVYVVRRADGEESFRGDEIVFRIETWEGIFVRGITETRDRIEEEEIDFFVEGRRISRSEEEIILVERGTITSSSAEPPNWRIRASRIWILAPGEWGLRHAVLYVGRVPMFYLPFFFLPGDRLFFHPVAGTRTRDGTFIQTTTYFFGKREDDDPPISIMRIAETPDESERVIQGLFLRIPEEPREPQRPDWSLKFMADVYTTLGGYSGVAGSMPNLGPLSTFDWRLGLGVSRNIYFENEQYSNYYVEEGIAKQHWNSGFFLGSPVPYRYETETRGRARFQSLTVNWNFLLLSDPEFRRDFHERSERMDWAFLLSPSDEEPERTAASVTSLNWEAGLTWNPSVRPLNPWITSFSVSQFRSQVAWRTREDRRDDPDWAAAVLRPESDKSPERTFFYPQSVLLPELQMRLAGTFWEYPPRPGATASPDPGETPVEEDESDRADRHPLRPPWEGDAPDREDEREELFRLPERVRNLAGIQDPESGRVTFSYNLQPTLRNDRFTDNRDWVTGTDVDTTWRYNTFQTRNRGQLVLDMRARDRLATASSTLSMDHRYQGLDIMADVDEAERERLELDTFRFRGFTANQASQITLFPLRRVEPLEASSLRYSISSLVYENRFVEVDEAGDPRYETRWGEWNEDDITGHQTRAQVLWSLWSATQSLTATSDLPPRDRTYLGELKVVTGPLTTTLSGGYREIEDEWKPDNVVQTHLLQFYEGKLRAEQRLEYDVEEEELLQSRSSLRVWPLTMSLLGQRTEGFDFDPSLGWVRNEEEQFRWTRYTLGLKGEHSIQRWYRRVNLTLQGEVALDVDLLRYSNTGMTLEYGFRLDVYRFLRLDLMARSRNDFMYQYVRPLSEEVGRTHRSFLEDLANGLNIFDRDAREESLFKMDSLRFSAVHDLQDWELEITYRGSPELDSTGPQQRYEWRSILAIMLRWRPISELRRAVQVDQDGSVEFID
;
A
#
# COMPACT_ATOMS: atom_id res chain seq x y z
N MET A 1 -23.19 -29.19 -47.47
CA MET A 1 -22.17 -30.20 -47.80
C MET A 1 -21.03 -30.11 -46.77
N LYS A 2 -20.95 -31.13 -45.90
CA LYS A 2 -19.85 -31.66 -45.07
C LYS A 2 -18.92 -30.70 -44.28
N HIS A 3 -19.26 -30.55 -43.00
CA HIS A 3 -18.46 -30.46 -41.75
C HIS A 3 -17.12 -29.67 -41.71
N PRO A 4 -17.04 -28.72 -40.74
CA PRO A 4 -15.85 -28.51 -39.92
C PRO A 4 -16.23 -28.66 -38.43
N ALA A 5 -16.55 -29.88 -38.01
CA ALA A 5 -16.83 -30.23 -36.61
C ALA A 5 -15.75 -31.16 -36.02
N LEU A 6 -14.58 -31.26 -36.67
CA LEU A 6 -13.51 -32.20 -36.31
C LEU A 6 -12.19 -31.55 -35.86
N ALA A 7 -12.09 -30.22 -35.82
CA ALA A 7 -10.86 -29.54 -35.40
C ALA A 7 -10.78 -29.29 -33.88
N LEU A 8 -11.91 -29.33 -33.15
CA LEU A 8 -11.95 -29.04 -31.71
C LEU A 8 -11.87 -30.28 -30.81
N VAL A 9 -12.14 -31.48 -31.35
CA VAL A 9 -11.97 -32.77 -30.63
C VAL A 9 -10.52 -33.28 -30.74
N ALA A 10 -9.71 -32.71 -31.64
CA ALA A 10 -8.30 -33.07 -31.79
C ALA A 10 -7.38 -32.43 -30.72
N ILE A 11 -7.85 -31.40 -30.00
CA ILE A 11 -7.05 -30.71 -28.96
C ILE A 11 -7.30 -31.30 -27.57
N SER A 12 -8.47 -31.89 -27.31
CA SER A 12 -8.71 -32.67 -26.07
C SER A 12 -8.07 -34.06 -26.11
N ALA A 13 -7.70 -34.57 -27.29
CA ALA A 13 -6.98 -35.83 -27.46
C ALA A 13 -5.45 -35.66 -27.48
N LEU A 14 -4.92 -34.43 -27.61
CA LEU A 14 -3.47 -34.17 -27.63
C LEU A 14 -2.83 -34.09 -26.24
N LEU A 15 -3.64 -33.96 -25.17
CA LEU A 15 -3.19 -34.02 -23.77
C LEU A 15 -3.03 -35.45 -23.24
N PHE A 16 -3.33 -36.47 -24.05
CA PHE A 16 -3.14 -37.89 -23.69
C PHE A 16 -2.13 -38.65 -24.58
N LEU A 17 -1.47 -37.96 -25.53
CA LEU A 17 -0.48 -38.57 -26.44
C LEU A 17 0.72 -37.63 -26.65
N VAL A 18 1.41 -37.29 -25.56
CA VAL A 18 2.83 -36.96 -25.61
C VAL A 18 3.55 -38.12 -24.96
N THR A 19 3.85 -39.14 -25.76
CA THR A 19 4.94 -40.07 -25.43
C THR A 19 6.22 -39.24 -25.45
N PRO A 20 6.94 -39.08 -24.32
CA PRO A 20 8.29 -38.57 -24.38
C PRO A 20 9.08 -39.53 -25.26
N ILE A 21 9.73 -39.00 -26.30
CA ILE A 21 10.84 -39.71 -26.93
C ILE A 21 11.91 -39.76 -25.84
N LEU A 22 11.92 -40.86 -25.09
CA LEU A 22 12.88 -41.18 -24.05
C LEU A 22 14.27 -41.19 -24.70
N PRO A 23 15.19 -40.29 -24.32
CA PRO A 23 16.60 -40.50 -24.59
C PRO A 23 17.09 -41.53 -23.58
N GLY A 24 17.15 -42.81 -23.97
CA GLY A 24 17.75 -43.92 -23.20
C GLY A 24 17.09 -44.17 -21.84
N GLU A 25 16.20 -45.16 -21.74
CA GLU A 25 15.62 -45.58 -20.46
C GLU A 25 16.69 -46.21 -19.56
N ASP A 26 17.30 -45.41 -18.69
CA ASP A 26 17.57 -45.86 -17.33
C ASP A 26 16.24 -45.71 -16.57
N THR A 27 15.68 -46.83 -16.09
CA THR A 27 14.43 -46.88 -15.32
C THR A 27 14.49 -45.97 -14.08
N LEU A 28 13.34 -45.46 -13.59
CA LEU A 28 13.28 -44.70 -12.33
C LEU A 28 14.01 -45.44 -11.19
N PHE A 29 13.85 -46.76 -11.19
CA PHE A 29 14.56 -47.67 -10.31
C PHE A 29 16.08 -47.56 -10.45
N GLU A 30 16.66 -47.58 -11.65
CA GLU A 30 18.10 -47.41 -11.88
C GLU A 30 18.61 -46.01 -11.46
N ARG A 31 17.78 -44.97 -11.58
CA ARG A 31 18.13 -43.60 -11.16
C ARG A 31 18.09 -43.40 -9.64
N THR A 32 17.16 -44.04 -8.92
CA THR A 32 17.08 -43.96 -7.45
C THR A 32 17.88 -45.06 -6.74
N LEU A 33 18.32 -46.10 -7.47
CA LEU A 33 18.99 -47.28 -6.91
C LEU A 33 20.19 -46.90 -6.04
N THR A 34 20.99 -45.92 -6.46
CA THR A 34 22.15 -45.47 -5.70
C THR A 34 21.73 -44.90 -4.35
N SER A 35 20.76 -43.97 -4.33
CA SER A 35 20.23 -43.38 -3.10
C SER A 35 19.49 -44.43 -2.24
N ASP A 36 18.77 -45.37 -2.85
CA ASP A 36 18.10 -46.48 -2.16
C ASP A 36 19.10 -47.41 -1.47
N VAL A 37 20.21 -47.74 -2.14
CA VAL A 37 21.30 -48.56 -1.59
C VAL A 37 22.08 -47.81 -0.49
N GLU A 38 22.29 -46.51 -0.65
CA GLU A 38 22.99 -45.68 0.33
C GLU A 38 22.17 -45.43 1.61
N THR A 39 20.86 -45.30 1.48
CA THR A 39 19.94 -45.09 2.62
C THR A 39 19.51 -46.40 3.31
N ALA A 40 19.74 -47.56 2.69
CA ALA A 40 19.36 -48.86 3.23
C ALA A 40 20.23 -49.32 4.42
N GLU A 41 19.60 -50.01 5.39
CA GLU A 41 20.33 -50.62 6.50
C GLU A 41 21.13 -51.85 6.05
N ARG A 42 22.20 -52.19 6.77
CA ARG A 42 23.04 -53.34 6.43
C ARG A 42 22.26 -54.66 6.34
N GLN A 43 21.25 -54.87 7.18
CA GLN A 43 20.41 -56.07 7.11
C GLN A 43 19.50 -56.04 5.87
N GLU A 44 18.93 -54.88 5.54
CA GLU A 44 18.13 -54.68 4.33
C GLU A 44 18.98 -54.95 3.07
N LEU A 45 20.22 -54.47 3.04
CA LEU A 45 21.19 -54.77 1.98
C LEU A 45 21.58 -56.25 1.91
N ILE A 46 21.72 -56.93 3.06
CA ILE A 46 21.99 -58.37 3.11
C ILE A 46 20.79 -59.17 2.59
N ASP A 47 19.58 -58.78 2.98
CA ASP A 47 18.33 -59.42 2.55
C ASP A 47 18.07 -59.16 1.06
N TRP A 48 18.42 -57.96 0.56
CA TRP A 48 18.38 -57.60 -0.85
C TRP A 48 19.42 -58.36 -1.67
N ALA A 49 20.68 -58.41 -1.22
CA ALA A 49 21.70 -59.25 -1.84
C ALA A 49 21.28 -60.73 -1.83
N GLY A 50 20.69 -61.21 -0.73
CA GLY A 50 20.17 -62.56 -0.59
C GLY A 50 19.02 -62.86 -1.54
N SER A 51 18.07 -61.93 -1.73
CA SER A 51 16.95 -62.09 -2.66
C SER A 51 17.40 -62.09 -4.12
N LEU A 52 18.50 -61.40 -4.44
CA LEU A 52 19.15 -61.39 -5.75
C LEU A 52 20.09 -62.58 -5.99
N GLY A 53 20.26 -63.48 -5.00
CA GLY A 53 21.18 -64.62 -5.09
C GLY A 53 22.67 -64.20 -5.04
N LEU A 54 22.96 -62.97 -4.64
CA LEU A 54 24.31 -62.45 -4.45
C LEU A 54 24.87 -62.92 -3.09
N SER A 55 26.20 -63.04 -3.01
CA SER A 55 26.86 -63.36 -1.74
C SER A 55 26.49 -62.32 -0.67
N THR A 56 26.17 -62.76 0.54
CA THR A 56 25.84 -61.88 1.69
C THR A 56 27.05 -61.63 2.60
N ARG A 57 28.21 -62.23 2.29
CA ARG A 57 29.45 -62.06 3.06
C ARG A 57 30.21 -60.83 2.60
N GLY A 58 30.70 -60.01 3.53
CA GLY A 58 31.54 -58.85 3.22
C GLY A 58 31.25 -57.63 4.09
N THR A 59 32.01 -56.56 3.87
CA THR A 59 31.74 -55.23 4.43
C THR A 59 30.48 -54.63 3.78
N ARG A 60 29.84 -53.66 4.44
CA ARG A 60 28.62 -53.01 3.92
C ARG A 60 28.83 -52.50 2.47
N ARG A 61 29.94 -51.80 2.25
CA ARG A 61 30.34 -51.25 0.94
C ARG A 61 30.58 -52.32 -0.13
N GLU A 62 31.10 -53.49 0.24
CA GLU A 62 31.23 -54.61 -0.70
C GLU A 62 29.87 -55.22 -1.08
N VAL A 63 28.87 -55.17 -0.20
CA VAL A 63 27.50 -55.64 -0.49
C VAL A 63 26.77 -54.61 -1.34
N GLU A 64 26.87 -53.31 -1.03
CA GLU A 64 26.36 -52.20 -1.84
C GLU A 64 26.91 -52.27 -3.27
N ASN A 65 28.24 -52.35 -3.43
CA ASN A 65 28.89 -52.44 -4.73
C ASN A 65 28.46 -53.69 -5.52
N ARG A 66 28.12 -54.79 -4.85
CA ARG A 66 27.60 -56.01 -5.51
C ARG A 66 26.17 -55.83 -6.00
N ILE A 67 25.33 -55.17 -5.20
CA ILE A 67 23.94 -54.86 -5.59
C ILE A 67 23.97 -53.90 -6.78
N LEU A 68 24.74 -52.81 -6.69
CA LEU A 68 24.92 -51.84 -7.78
C LEU A 68 25.49 -52.50 -9.05
N ALA A 69 26.51 -53.35 -8.91
CA ALA A 69 27.10 -54.08 -10.04
C ALA A 69 26.13 -55.10 -10.67
N TYR A 70 25.25 -55.74 -9.88
CA TYR A 70 24.22 -56.65 -10.41
C TYR A 70 23.22 -55.92 -11.29
N TYR A 71 22.86 -54.69 -10.92
CA TYR A 71 21.97 -53.83 -11.70
C TYR A 71 22.68 -52.99 -12.77
N GLY A 72 24.00 -53.16 -12.95
CA GLY A 72 24.76 -52.43 -13.98
C GLY A 72 24.94 -50.94 -13.71
N VAL A 73 24.54 -50.44 -12.53
CA VAL A 73 24.68 -49.04 -12.13
C VAL A 73 26.07 -48.84 -11.54
N GLN A 74 26.90 -48.01 -12.19
CA GLN A 74 28.16 -47.56 -11.61
C GLN A 74 27.88 -46.34 -10.75
N ARG A 75 28.35 -46.35 -9.49
CA ARG A 75 28.39 -45.14 -8.67
C ARG A 75 29.11 -44.07 -9.50
N ARG A 76 28.52 -42.88 -9.67
CA ARG A 76 29.21 -41.75 -10.31
C ARG A 76 30.50 -41.55 -9.51
N VAL A 77 31.63 -41.88 -10.13
CA VAL A 77 32.92 -41.40 -9.66
C VAL A 77 32.93 -39.97 -10.10
N THR A 78 32.76 -39.05 -9.14
CA THR A 78 33.03 -37.62 -9.33
C THR A 78 34.32 -37.53 -10.15
N ALA A 79 34.30 -36.75 -11.25
CA ALA A 79 35.51 -36.54 -12.04
C ALA A 79 36.67 -36.23 -11.09
N PRO A 80 37.90 -36.73 -11.32
CA PRO A 80 39.01 -36.33 -10.47
C PRO A 80 39.12 -34.82 -10.61
N GLU A 81 38.67 -34.11 -9.59
CA GLU A 81 38.81 -32.68 -9.49
C GLU A 81 40.30 -32.38 -9.54
N GLU A 82 40.63 -31.29 -10.22
CA GLU A 82 41.95 -30.67 -10.16
C GLU A 82 42.37 -30.59 -8.69
N GLU A 83 43.65 -30.88 -8.40
CA GLU A 83 44.21 -30.86 -7.04
C GLU A 83 43.65 -29.68 -6.24
N ARG A 84 42.72 -29.98 -5.30
CA ARG A 84 42.15 -28.99 -4.39
C ARG A 84 43.25 -28.51 -3.45
N ASP A 85 43.93 -27.45 -3.87
CA ASP A 85 44.95 -26.77 -3.08
C ASP A 85 44.24 -25.82 -2.09
N GLY A 86 43.62 -26.38 -1.03
CA GLY A 86 42.74 -25.57 -0.18
C GLY A 86 42.50 -26.03 1.27
N VAL A 87 42.50 -27.34 1.57
CA VAL A 87 42.11 -27.80 2.92
C VAL A 87 43.25 -27.58 3.92
N SER A 88 43.17 -26.52 4.72
CA SER A 88 44.16 -26.24 5.76
C SER A 88 43.68 -26.73 7.12
N MET A 89 44.44 -27.64 7.74
CA MET A 89 44.13 -28.19 9.06
C MET A 89 45.07 -27.60 10.11
N ARG A 90 44.50 -26.96 11.13
CA ARG A 90 45.24 -26.33 12.24
C ARG A 90 44.84 -26.98 13.57
N ILE A 91 45.82 -27.55 14.26
CA ILE A 91 45.65 -28.00 15.65
C ILE A 91 45.88 -26.79 16.55
N GLU A 92 44.81 -26.28 17.15
CA GLU A 92 44.89 -25.13 18.07
C GLU A 92 45.31 -25.56 19.47
N ARG A 93 44.86 -26.74 19.91
CA ARG A 93 45.09 -27.26 21.26
C ARG A 93 45.13 -28.78 21.27
N ALA A 94 46.12 -29.37 21.93
CA ALA A 94 46.15 -30.78 22.32
C ALA A 94 47.17 -30.99 23.47
N ARG A 95 46.89 -31.89 24.42
CA ARG A 95 47.83 -32.20 25.52
C ARG A 95 48.94 -33.14 25.10
N GLY A 96 48.70 -33.96 24.09
CA GLY A 96 49.70 -34.83 23.47
C GLY A 96 49.28 -35.24 22.08
N SER A 97 50.27 -35.36 21.19
CA SER A 97 50.13 -35.92 19.85
C SER A 97 51.03 -37.14 19.70
N ARG A 98 50.56 -38.18 19.03
CA ARG A 98 51.34 -39.37 18.70
C ARG A 98 51.01 -39.83 17.30
N PHE A 99 52.03 -39.88 16.45
CA PHE A 99 51.98 -40.63 15.21
C PHE A 99 52.31 -42.09 15.49
N PHE A 100 51.55 -43.00 14.87
CA PHE A 100 51.84 -44.42 14.89
C PHE A 100 51.35 -45.09 13.61
N ASP A 101 52.08 -46.10 13.18
CA ASP A 101 51.77 -46.89 12.00
C ASP A 101 51.19 -48.24 12.44
N ILE A 102 50.14 -48.68 11.75
CA ILE A 102 49.56 -50.02 11.95
C ILE A 102 50.11 -50.93 10.84
N GLU A 103 51.21 -51.63 11.11
CA GLU A 103 51.94 -52.45 10.12
C GLU A 103 51.08 -53.52 9.42
N GLN A 104 50.01 -54.00 10.05
CA GLN A 104 49.08 -54.99 9.49
C GLN A 104 48.12 -54.41 8.45
N ALA A 105 47.95 -53.08 8.44
CA ALA A 105 47.02 -52.36 7.58
C ALA A 105 47.71 -51.29 6.70
N ASP A 106 49.01 -51.06 6.89
CA ASP A 106 49.80 -49.98 6.25
C ASP A 106 49.15 -48.59 6.43
N GLU A 107 48.64 -48.32 7.64
CA GLU A 107 47.90 -47.10 7.95
C GLU A 107 48.68 -46.19 8.90
N ARG A 108 48.94 -44.95 8.46
CA ARG A 108 49.50 -43.90 9.31
C ARG A 108 48.42 -43.15 10.06
N ASN A 109 48.52 -43.16 11.38
CA ASN A 109 47.51 -42.56 12.25
C ASN A 109 48.13 -41.48 13.16
N LEU A 110 47.47 -40.32 13.22
CA LEU A 110 47.74 -39.26 14.18
C LEU A 110 46.69 -39.30 15.29
N ARG A 111 47.12 -39.56 16.51
CA ARG A 111 46.27 -39.50 17.70
C ARG A 111 46.57 -38.26 18.52
N LEU A 112 45.56 -37.43 18.73
CA LEU A 112 45.57 -36.24 19.57
C LEU A 112 44.73 -36.53 20.82
N VAL A 113 45.26 -36.22 22.01
CA VAL A 113 44.57 -36.52 23.28
C VAL A 113 44.66 -35.32 24.23
N GLY A 114 43.59 -35.13 25.01
CA GLY A 114 43.54 -34.22 26.15
C GLY A 114 43.02 -32.83 25.79
N GLY A 115 41.70 -32.74 25.56
CA GLY A 115 41.02 -31.49 25.23
C GLY A 115 41.53 -30.94 23.91
N VAL A 116 41.36 -31.70 22.84
CA VAL A 116 41.82 -31.35 21.51
C VAL A 116 40.87 -30.33 20.91
N ARG A 117 41.40 -29.27 20.28
CA ARG A 117 40.66 -28.34 19.41
C ARG A 117 41.36 -28.27 18.06
N LEU A 118 40.62 -28.60 17.02
CA LEU A 118 41.09 -28.68 15.64
C LEU A 118 40.21 -27.80 14.77
N THR A 119 40.83 -27.03 13.88
CA THR A 119 40.13 -26.20 12.89
C THR A 119 40.53 -26.66 11.49
N VAL A 120 39.56 -26.91 10.62
CA VAL A 120 39.75 -27.25 9.20
C VAL A 120 39.07 -26.15 8.39
N GLU A 121 39.81 -25.54 7.48
CA GLU A 121 39.32 -24.49 6.58
C GLU A 121 39.28 -25.03 5.16
N ASP A 122 38.13 -24.93 4.52
CA ASP A 122 37.86 -25.43 3.16
C ASP A 122 36.97 -24.41 2.43
N GLU A 123 37.46 -23.82 1.33
CA GLU A 123 36.73 -22.88 0.47
C GLU A 123 35.94 -21.76 1.18
N GLY A 124 36.49 -21.22 2.28
CA GLY A 124 35.85 -20.14 3.07
C GLY A 124 34.86 -20.62 4.15
N VAL A 125 34.68 -21.93 4.31
CA VAL A 125 33.95 -22.57 5.41
C VAL A 125 34.93 -23.00 6.49
N VAL A 126 34.64 -22.63 7.74
CA VAL A 126 35.51 -22.95 8.89
C VAL A 126 34.85 -24.00 9.77
N HIS A 127 35.48 -25.18 9.86
CA HIS A 127 35.04 -26.32 10.66
C HIS A 127 35.88 -26.41 11.94
N THR A 128 35.25 -26.30 13.10
CA THR A 128 35.91 -26.43 14.42
C THR A 128 35.46 -27.71 15.11
N ILE A 129 36.39 -28.54 15.55
CA ILE A 129 36.13 -29.81 16.26
C ILE A 129 36.83 -29.78 17.62
N GLU A 130 36.06 -29.97 18.67
CA GLU A 130 36.56 -30.16 20.04
C GLU A 130 36.20 -31.55 20.55
N ALA A 131 37.17 -32.27 21.13
CA ALA A 131 36.95 -33.59 21.73
C ALA A 131 38.04 -33.97 22.74
N GLU A 132 37.82 -35.02 23.54
CA GLU A 132 38.86 -35.58 24.42
C GLU A 132 39.97 -36.30 23.63
N GLU A 133 39.60 -36.98 22.56
CA GLU A 133 40.50 -37.71 21.66
C GLU A 133 40.09 -37.48 20.20
N ILE A 134 41.07 -37.18 19.34
CA ILE A 134 40.91 -37.16 17.87
C ILE A 134 41.92 -38.10 17.25
N LEU A 135 41.45 -39.02 16.42
CA LEU A 135 42.26 -39.94 15.62
C LEU A 135 42.08 -39.59 14.14
N ILE A 136 43.18 -39.25 13.48
CA ILE A 136 43.22 -38.91 12.06
C ILE A 136 43.99 -40.01 11.35
N ASN A 137 43.36 -40.67 10.39
CA ASN A 137 44.00 -41.62 9.50
C ASN A 137 44.39 -40.90 8.22
N VAL A 138 45.70 -40.73 8.00
CA VAL A 138 46.22 -39.91 6.90
C VAL A 138 46.02 -40.61 5.55
N GLU A 139 46.20 -41.94 5.51
CA GLU A 139 46.07 -42.73 4.28
C GLU A 139 44.60 -42.86 3.82
N LYS A 140 43.66 -42.93 4.77
CA LYS A 140 42.21 -43.05 4.48
C LYS A 140 41.49 -41.71 4.43
N ASN A 141 42.18 -40.64 4.78
CA ASN A 141 41.66 -39.29 4.97
C ASN A 141 40.40 -39.23 5.86
N THR A 142 40.40 -39.99 6.95
CA THR A 142 39.28 -40.06 7.91
C THR A 142 39.66 -39.46 9.26
N LEU A 143 38.71 -38.75 9.86
CA LEU A 143 38.81 -38.19 11.21
C LEU A 143 37.76 -38.82 12.11
N ALA A 144 38.20 -39.37 13.24
CA ALA A 144 37.34 -39.89 14.30
C ALA A 144 37.59 -39.11 15.59
N ALA A 145 36.59 -38.41 16.11
CA ALA A 145 36.69 -37.73 17.41
C ALA A 145 35.77 -38.39 18.44
N ARG A 146 36.26 -38.50 19.68
CA ARG A 146 35.60 -39.23 20.79
C ARG A 146 35.71 -38.47 22.10
N GLY A 147 34.65 -38.59 22.89
CA GLY A 147 34.56 -38.01 24.24
C GLY A 147 34.17 -36.53 24.18
N GLY A 148 32.89 -36.25 24.44
CA GLY A 148 32.34 -34.89 24.50
C GLY A 148 32.61 -34.08 23.24
N VAL A 149 32.25 -34.63 22.07
CA VAL A 149 32.53 -34.01 20.77
C VAL A 149 31.63 -32.80 20.57
N VAL A 150 32.23 -31.66 20.23
CA VAL A 150 31.54 -30.45 19.76
C VAL A 150 32.11 -30.11 18.37
N TYR A 151 31.25 -30.13 17.36
CA TYR A 151 31.59 -29.80 15.98
C TYR A 151 30.81 -28.58 15.54
N VAL A 152 31.49 -27.53 15.06
CA VAL A 152 30.87 -26.26 14.66
C VAL A 152 31.30 -25.92 13.24
N VAL A 153 30.34 -25.61 12.38
CA VAL A 153 30.57 -25.19 10.99
C VAL A 153 30.14 -23.73 10.85
N ARG A 154 31.04 -22.86 10.38
CA ARG A 154 30.75 -21.45 10.11
C ARG A 154 30.80 -21.16 8.62
N ARG A 155 29.71 -20.58 8.11
CA ARG A 155 29.52 -20.12 6.73
C ARG A 155 29.21 -18.61 6.73
N ALA A 156 29.16 -17.98 5.55
CA ALA A 156 28.86 -16.54 5.42
C ALA A 156 27.46 -16.14 5.92
N ASP A 157 26.56 -17.10 6.05
CA ASP A 157 25.11 -16.97 6.24
C ASP A 157 24.58 -17.63 7.53
N GLY A 158 25.45 -18.23 8.37
CA GLY A 158 25.05 -18.87 9.64
C GLY A 158 26.13 -19.73 10.33
N GLU A 159 25.84 -20.17 11.55
CA GLU A 159 26.65 -21.12 12.34
C GLU A 159 25.80 -22.36 12.67
N GLU A 160 26.28 -23.56 12.30
CA GLU A 160 25.67 -24.84 12.68
C GLU A 160 26.52 -25.53 13.75
N SER A 161 25.89 -26.05 14.80
CA SER A 161 26.61 -26.76 15.86
C SER A 161 26.06 -28.16 16.10
N PHE A 162 26.97 -29.10 16.29
CA PHE A 162 26.71 -30.50 16.52
C PHE A 162 27.41 -30.94 17.81
N ARG A 163 26.71 -31.69 18.67
CA ARG A 163 27.26 -32.24 19.92
C ARG A 163 26.98 -33.73 20.03
N GLY A 164 27.96 -34.54 20.42
CA GLY A 164 27.76 -35.99 20.58
C GLY A 164 28.90 -36.75 21.26
N ASP A 165 28.73 -38.08 21.34
CA ASP A 165 29.71 -38.97 21.99
C ASP A 165 30.90 -39.30 21.06
N GLU A 166 30.61 -39.49 19.77
CA GLU A 166 31.56 -39.85 18.72
C GLU A 166 31.13 -39.28 17.38
N ILE A 167 32.10 -38.77 16.61
CA ILE A 167 31.95 -38.37 15.21
C ILE A 167 33.01 -39.09 14.39
N VAL A 168 32.64 -39.58 13.22
CA VAL A 168 33.56 -40.11 12.22
C VAL A 168 33.19 -39.55 10.86
N PHE A 169 34.10 -38.86 10.19
CA PHE A 169 33.87 -38.37 8.83
C PHE A 169 35.12 -38.45 7.96
N ARG A 170 34.94 -38.40 6.64
CA ARG A 170 36.03 -38.26 5.65
C ARG A 170 36.30 -36.77 5.41
N ILE A 171 37.55 -36.36 5.46
CA ILE A 171 37.92 -34.93 5.38
C ILE A 171 37.72 -34.36 3.96
N GLU A 172 37.88 -35.18 2.92
CA GLU A 172 37.65 -34.77 1.52
C GLU A 172 36.18 -34.58 1.17
N THR A 173 35.32 -35.54 1.53
CA THR A 173 33.91 -35.57 1.08
C THR A 173 32.92 -35.15 2.16
N TRP A 174 33.39 -34.90 3.38
CA TRP A 174 32.58 -34.62 4.57
C TRP A 174 31.48 -35.67 4.86
N GLU A 175 31.54 -36.86 4.22
CA GLU A 175 30.66 -38.00 4.51
C GLU A 175 30.95 -38.51 5.93
N GLY A 176 29.91 -38.73 6.74
CA GLY A 176 30.15 -39.02 8.15
C GLY A 176 28.99 -39.60 8.93
N ILE A 177 29.33 -40.20 10.06
CA ILE A 177 28.38 -40.75 11.04
C ILE A 177 28.66 -40.07 12.37
N PHE A 178 27.60 -39.57 12.97
CA PHE A 178 27.60 -39.03 14.31
C PHE A 178 26.76 -39.92 15.23
N VAL A 179 27.29 -40.25 16.40
CA VAL A 179 26.66 -41.18 17.35
C VAL A 179 26.17 -40.42 18.57
N ARG A 180 24.88 -40.61 18.90
CA ARG A 180 24.16 -39.89 19.99
C ARG A 180 24.36 -38.39 19.88
N GLY A 181 23.89 -37.86 18.76
CA GLY A 181 24.09 -36.48 18.35
C GLY A 181 22.89 -35.60 18.63
N ILE A 182 23.17 -34.33 18.96
CA ILE A 182 22.21 -33.23 18.90
C ILE A 182 22.76 -32.19 17.93
N THR A 183 21.98 -31.86 16.91
CA THR A 183 22.24 -30.74 15.99
C THR A 183 21.40 -29.54 16.42
N GLU A 184 22.00 -28.35 16.43
CA GLU A 184 21.36 -27.06 16.67
C GLU A 184 21.56 -26.19 15.42
N THR A 185 20.46 -25.78 14.79
CA THR A 185 20.44 -24.95 13.57
C THR A 185 19.59 -23.70 13.81
N ARG A 186 20.08 -22.52 13.40
CA ARG A 186 19.31 -21.27 13.45
C ARG A 186 18.69 -20.96 12.10
N ASP A 187 17.40 -20.63 12.09
CA ASP A 187 16.69 -20.19 10.88
C ASP A 187 15.83 -18.95 11.13
N ARG A 188 15.47 -18.22 10.07
CA ARG A 188 14.64 -17.01 10.15
C ARG A 188 13.26 -17.25 9.51
N ILE A 189 12.22 -17.24 10.33
CA ILE A 189 10.82 -17.45 9.92
C ILE A 189 10.01 -16.19 10.24
N GLU A 190 9.32 -15.61 9.25
CA GLU A 190 8.45 -14.40 9.42
C GLU A 190 9.12 -13.25 10.22
N GLU A 191 10.41 -12.97 9.94
CA GLU A 191 11.25 -11.95 10.61
C GLU A 191 11.77 -12.31 12.03
N GLU A 192 11.47 -13.50 12.57
CA GLU A 192 12.01 -14.01 13.85
C GLU A 192 13.07 -15.09 13.66
N GLU A 193 14.12 -15.08 14.49
CA GLU A 193 15.14 -16.15 14.52
C GLU A 193 14.68 -17.30 15.45
N ILE A 194 14.58 -18.51 14.91
CA ILE A 194 14.16 -19.74 15.60
C ILE A 194 15.29 -20.77 15.56
N ASP A 195 15.61 -21.36 16.72
CA ASP A 195 16.58 -22.45 16.84
C ASP A 195 15.86 -23.81 16.72
N PHE A 196 16.30 -24.67 15.80
CA PHE A 196 15.84 -26.05 15.68
C PHE A 196 16.85 -27.04 16.28
N PHE A 197 16.34 -27.99 17.06
CA PHE A 197 17.09 -29.07 17.69
C PHE A 197 16.69 -30.42 17.08
N VAL A 198 17.68 -31.15 16.55
CA VAL A 198 17.50 -32.50 16.01
C VAL A 198 18.38 -33.47 16.80
N GLU A 199 17.77 -34.32 17.60
CA GLU A 199 18.45 -35.38 18.36
C GLU A 199 18.33 -36.72 17.62
N GLY A 200 19.43 -37.47 17.51
CA GLY A 200 19.43 -38.80 16.92
C GLY A 200 20.36 -39.77 17.61
N ARG A 201 19.97 -41.05 17.69
CA ARG A 201 20.88 -42.11 18.16
C ARG A 201 22.06 -42.27 17.20
N ARG A 202 21.78 -42.11 15.91
CA ARG A 202 22.75 -42.11 14.83
C ARG A 202 22.29 -41.12 13.78
N ILE A 203 23.14 -40.17 13.43
CA ILE A 203 22.94 -39.21 12.35
C ILE A 203 24.00 -39.53 11.31
N SER A 204 23.61 -39.76 10.05
CA SER A 204 24.56 -40.00 8.96
C SER A 204 24.35 -38.99 7.85
N ARG A 205 25.44 -38.47 7.30
CA ARG A 205 25.49 -37.58 6.15
C ARG A 205 26.20 -38.29 4.98
N SER A 206 25.57 -38.32 3.81
CA SER A 206 26.19 -38.83 2.58
C SER A 206 27.02 -37.76 1.86
N GLU A 207 27.75 -38.18 0.83
CA GLU A 207 28.48 -37.29 -0.09
C GLU A 207 27.53 -36.38 -0.90
N GLU A 208 26.30 -36.86 -1.17
CA GLU A 208 25.21 -36.10 -1.82
C GLU A 208 24.41 -35.23 -0.82
N GLU A 209 24.97 -34.92 0.35
CA GLU A 209 24.37 -34.11 1.42
C GLU A 209 23.05 -34.63 2.04
N ILE A 210 22.68 -35.89 1.78
CA ILE A 210 21.50 -36.52 2.37
C ILE A 210 21.75 -36.81 3.85
N ILE A 211 20.84 -36.39 4.73
CA ILE A 211 20.91 -36.61 6.17
C ILE A 211 19.86 -37.62 6.61
N LEU A 212 20.31 -38.70 7.24
CA LEU A 212 19.47 -39.73 7.86
C LEU A 212 19.62 -39.71 9.38
N VAL A 213 18.50 -39.54 10.09
CA VAL A 213 18.46 -39.56 11.55
C VAL A 213 17.70 -40.80 12.03
N GLU A 214 18.42 -41.74 12.66
CA GLU A 214 17.83 -42.94 13.26
C GLU A 214 17.35 -42.65 14.69
N ARG A 215 16.09 -43.02 14.98
CA ARG A 215 15.39 -42.75 16.24
C ARG A 215 15.47 -41.26 16.61
N GLY A 216 15.10 -40.43 15.64
CA GLY A 216 15.20 -38.98 15.71
C GLY A 216 14.11 -38.31 16.55
N THR A 217 14.44 -37.20 17.17
CA THR A 217 13.50 -36.26 17.78
C THR A 217 13.77 -34.85 17.25
N ILE A 218 12.75 -34.16 16.72
CA ILE A 218 12.82 -32.77 16.24
C ILE A 218 12.03 -31.88 17.20
N THR A 219 12.57 -30.71 17.57
CA THR A 219 11.87 -29.65 18.32
C THR A 219 12.53 -28.29 18.09
N SER A 220 11.78 -27.19 18.11
CA SER A 220 12.33 -25.82 18.21
C SER A 220 12.33 -25.31 19.66
N SER A 221 11.84 -26.11 20.60
CA SER A 221 11.67 -25.71 21.98
C SER A 221 12.96 -25.93 22.76
N SER A 222 13.48 -24.87 23.37
CA SER A 222 14.63 -24.94 24.30
C SER A 222 14.25 -25.40 25.72
N ALA A 223 12.97 -25.67 25.99
CA ALA A 223 12.47 -26.11 27.30
C ALA A 223 12.75 -27.60 27.55
N GLU A 224 12.90 -28.00 28.83
CA GLU A 224 13.05 -29.41 29.21
C GLU A 224 11.97 -29.83 30.23
N PRO A 225 11.03 -30.74 29.87
CA PRO A 225 10.82 -31.34 28.54
C PRO A 225 10.33 -30.31 27.50
N PRO A 226 10.56 -30.55 26.20
CA PRO A 226 10.22 -29.59 25.15
C PRO A 226 8.71 -29.37 25.03
N ASN A 227 8.30 -28.14 24.68
CA ASN A 227 6.89 -27.75 24.53
C ASN A 227 6.21 -28.50 23.39
N TRP A 228 6.98 -28.94 22.40
CA TRP A 228 6.53 -29.86 21.37
C TRP A 228 7.72 -30.69 20.90
N ARG A 229 7.48 -31.90 20.38
CA ARG A 229 8.51 -32.68 19.68
C ARG A 229 7.89 -33.66 18.70
N ILE A 230 8.56 -33.88 17.58
CA ILE A 230 8.24 -34.99 16.67
C ILE A 230 9.25 -36.10 16.95
N ARG A 231 8.75 -37.26 17.39
CA ARG A 231 9.60 -38.45 17.57
C ARG A 231 9.34 -39.41 16.41
N ALA A 232 10.39 -39.76 15.66
CA ALA A 232 10.28 -40.68 14.54
C ALA A 232 11.32 -41.81 14.64
N SER A 233 11.01 -42.95 14.02
CA SER A 233 11.96 -44.05 13.93
C SER A 233 13.08 -43.77 12.92
N ARG A 234 12.77 -43.07 11.83
CA ARG A 234 13.70 -42.55 10.83
C ARG A 234 13.22 -41.19 10.34
N ILE A 235 14.15 -40.26 10.15
CA ILE A 235 13.94 -38.95 9.53
C ILE A 235 14.90 -38.87 8.36
N TRP A 236 14.38 -38.59 7.17
CA TRP A 236 15.17 -38.34 5.98
C TRP A 236 15.10 -36.85 5.68
N ILE A 237 16.24 -36.22 5.47
CA ILE A 237 16.33 -34.86 4.95
C ILE A 237 17.13 -34.99 3.66
N LEU A 238 16.46 -34.82 2.53
CA LEU A 238 16.99 -35.15 1.21
C LEU A 238 17.53 -33.90 0.49
N ALA A 239 16.81 -32.77 0.60
CA ALA A 239 17.15 -31.50 -0.01
C ALA A 239 16.48 -30.34 0.77
N PRO A 240 16.82 -29.05 0.51
CA PRO A 240 16.11 -27.92 1.12
C PRO A 240 14.59 -27.99 0.90
N GLY A 241 13.81 -28.05 1.99
CA GLY A 241 12.35 -28.21 1.95
C GLY A 241 11.83 -29.63 1.66
N GLU A 242 12.70 -30.62 1.43
CA GLU A 242 12.33 -32.02 1.18
C GLU A 242 12.74 -32.95 2.33
N TRP A 243 11.76 -33.50 3.03
CA TRP A 243 12.01 -34.38 4.16
C TRP A 243 10.91 -35.40 4.39
N GLY A 244 11.28 -36.52 5.01
CA GLY A 244 10.39 -37.63 5.30
C GLY A 244 10.52 -38.10 6.74
N LEU A 245 9.45 -38.70 7.25
CA LEU A 245 9.35 -39.29 8.58
C LEU A 245 8.74 -40.69 8.51
N ARG A 246 9.26 -41.63 9.30
CA ARG A 246 8.67 -42.97 9.49
C ARG A 246 8.35 -43.23 10.95
N HIS A 247 7.14 -43.72 11.21
CA HIS A 247 6.58 -43.93 12.55
C HIS A 247 6.73 -42.67 13.42
N ALA A 248 6.30 -41.53 12.88
CA ALA A 248 6.35 -40.25 13.59
C ALA A 248 5.18 -40.11 14.56
N VAL A 249 5.45 -39.59 15.74
CA VAL A 249 4.45 -39.17 16.71
C VAL A 249 4.72 -37.70 17.04
N LEU A 250 3.76 -36.84 16.77
CA LEU A 250 3.79 -35.45 17.23
C LEU A 250 3.35 -35.43 18.70
N TYR A 251 4.22 -34.95 19.57
CA TYR A 251 3.94 -34.68 20.97
C TYR A 251 3.79 -33.17 21.17
N VAL A 252 2.74 -32.75 21.85
CA VAL A 252 2.63 -31.42 22.45
C VAL A 252 2.89 -31.59 23.95
N GLY A 253 4.02 -31.08 24.42
CA GLY A 253 4.60 -31.38 25.71
C GLY A 253 4.82 -32.89 25.90
N ARG A 254 3.97 -33.50 26.73
CA ARG A 254 4.00 -34.95 27.02
C ARG A 254 2.90 -35.74 26.31
N VAL A 255 1.95 -35.07 25.67
CA VAL A 255 0.74 -35.67 25.11
C VAL A 255 0.97 -35.98 23.63
N PRO A 256 0.85 -37.25 23.19
CA PRO A 256 0.88 -37.58 21.76
C PRO A 256 -0.43 -37.12 21.11
N MET A 257 -0.34 -36.22 20.13
CA MET A 257 -1.49 -35.68 19.41
C MET A 257 -1.83 -36.51 18.18
N PHE A 258 -0.83 -36.81 17.35
CA PHE A 258 -0.99 -37.52 16.09
C PHE A 258 0.11 -38.55 15.86
N TYR A 259 -0.26 -39.70 15.29
CA TYR A 259 0.68 -40.72 14.84
C TYR A 259 0.61 -40.84 13.32
N LEU A 260 1.75 -40.67 12.67
CA LEU A 260 1.95 -40.76 11.23
C LEU A 260 2.84 -41.98 10.94
N PRO A 261 2.30 -43.07 10.35
CA PRO A 261 3.09 -44.25 10.03
C PRO A 261 4.20 -43.92 9.01
N PHE A 262 3.92 -43.02 8.08
CA PHE A 262 4.85 -42.45 7.12
C PHE A 262 4.36 -41.05 6.73
N PHE A 263 5.25 -40.07 6.65
CA PHE A 263 4.97 -38.71 6.19
C PHE A 263 6.12 -38.27 5.28
N PHE A 264 5.81 -37.61 4.18
CA PHE A 264 6.81 -37.13 3.23
C PHE A 264 6.35 -35.77 2.72
N LEU A 265 7.17 -34.75 2.94
CA LEU A 265 6.97 -33.42 2.40
C LEU A 265 7.89 -33.27 1.18
N PRO A 266 7.36 -33.17 -0.05
CA PRO A 266 8.18 -32.94 -1.22
C PRO A 266 8.70 -31.49 -1.21
N GLY A 267 10.00 -31.30 -1.43
CA GLY A 267 10.58 -29.96 -1.66
C GLY A 267 10.33 -29.44 -3.08
N ASP A 268 10.10 -30.38 -4.00
CA ASP A 268 9.68 -30.15 -5.38
C ASP A 268 8.21 -29.67 -5.43
N ARG A 269 7.99 -28.45 -5.92
CA ARG A 269 6.65 -27.88 -6.13
C ARG A 269 6.11 -28.33 -7.48
N LEU A 270 4.79 -28.51 -7.61
CA LEU A 270 4.18 -28.72 -8.93
C LEU A 270 4.31 -27.45 -9.78
N PHE A 271 4.49 -27.60 -11.11
CA PHE A 271 4.52 -26.42 -12.00
C PHE A 271 3.14 -25.74 -12.15
N PHE A 272 2.07 -26.46 -11.79
CA PHE A 272 0.70 -25.98 -11.69
C PHE A 272 0.23 -26.12 -10.24
N HIS A 273 -0.64 -25.21 -9.80
CA HIS A 273 -1.05 -25.09 -8.40
C HIS A 273 -2.53 -25.46 -8.28
N PRO A 274 -2.86 -26.75 -8.09
CA PRO A 274 -4.23 -27.16 -7.87
C PRO A 274 -4.66 -26.85 -6.44
N VAL A 275 -5.86 -26.30 -6.28
CA VAL A 275 -6.54 -26.06 -5.02
C VAL A 275 -7.91 -26.71 -5.11
N ALA A 276 -8.27 -27.51 -4.13
CA ALA A 276 -9.59 -28.14 -4.06
C ALA A 276 -10.23 -27.83 -2.72
N GLY A 277 -11.54 -27.61 -2.72
CA GLY A 277 -12.28 -27.21 -1.53
C GLY A 277 -13.78 -27.32 -1.73
N THR A 278 -14.55 -27.00 -0.69
CA THR A 278 -16.02 -26.94 -0.72
C THR A 278 -16.50 -25.61 -0.16
N ARG A 279 -17.44 -24.95 -0.87
CA ARG A 279 -18.15 -23.75 -0.41
C ARG A 279 -19.66 -23.97 -0.44
N THR A 280 -20.36 -23.30 0.46
CA THR A 280 -21.81 -23.41 0.62
C THR A 280 -22.56 -22.99 -0.64
N ARG A 281 -22.14 -21.88 -1.28
CA ARG A 281 -22.73 -21.41 -2.55
C ARG A 281 -22.21 -22.13 -3.80
N ASP A 282 -20.89 -22.22 -3.98
CA ASP A 282 -20.26 -22.68 -5.23
C ASP A 282 -20.08 -24.21 -5.31
N GLY A 283 -20.36 -24.91 -4.21
CA GLY A 283 -20.20 -26.34 -4.06
C GLY A 283 -18.74 -26.78 -3.97
N THR A 284 -18.46 -28.01 -4.38
CA THR A 284 -17.09 -28.51 -4.50
C THR A 284 -16.40 -27.85 -5.69
N PHE A 285 -15.19 -27.36 -5.48
CA PHE A 285 -14.42 -26.72 -6.53
C PHE A 285 -13.02 -27.32 -6.67
N ILE A 286 -12.49 -27.24 -7.89
CA ILE A 286 -11.09 -27.47 -8.20
C ILE A 286 -10.62 -26.26 -9.02
N GLN A 287 -9.67 -25.51 -8.46
CA GLN A 287 -9.02 -24.37 -9.09
C GLN A 287 -7.59 -24.78 -9.44
N THR A 288 -7.05 -24.33 -10.57
CA THR A 288 -5.63 -24.53 -10.88
C THR A 288 -5.02 -23.28 -11.48
N THR A 289 -3.80 -22.96 -11.06
CA THR A 289 -3.02 -21.83 -11.60
C THR A 289 -1.67 -22.29 -12.08
N THR A 290 -1.36 -22.06 -13.35
CA THR A 290 -0.07 -22.40 -13.97
C THR A 290 0.67 -21.13 -14.34
N TYR A 291 1.87 -20.94 -13.81
CA TYR A 291 2.75 -19.83 -14.16
C TYR A 291 3.67 -20.27 -15.31
N PHE A 292 3.55 -19.62 -16.47
CA PHE A 292 4.46 -19.83 -17.60
C PHE A 292 5.73 -18.99 -17.49
N PHE A 293 5.58 -17.76 -16.99
CA PHE A 293 6.65 -16.80 -16.75
C PHE A 293 6.38 -16.05 -15.45
N GLY A 294 7.42 -15.48 -14.85
CA GLY A 294 7.37 -14.78 -13.56
C GLY A 294 7.28 -15.72 -12.35
N LYS A 295 7.20 -15.13 -11.17
CA LYS A 295 7.08 -15.81 -9.88
C LYS A 295 5.65 -15.75 -9.35
N ARG A 296 5.30 -16.70 -8.47
CA ARG A 296 4.11 -16.55 -7.63
C ARG A 296 4.41 -15.45 -6.62
N GLU A 297 3.39 -14.70 -6.24
CA GLU A 297 3.49 -13.72 -5.16
C GLU A 297 3.41 -14.52 -3.86
N ASP A 298 4.55 -15.04 -3.40
CA ASP A 298 4.60 -15.93 -2.23
C ASP A 298 4.71 -15.15 -0.92
N ASP A 299 3.66 -15.30 -0.13
CA ASP A 299 3.70 -15.26 1.33
C ASP A 299 4.27 -16.62 1.82
N ASP A 300 5.41 -16.53 2.50
CA ASP A 300 6.15 -17.51 3.29
C ASP A 300 7.08 -18.56 2.59
N PRO A 301 8.39 -18.57 2.94
CA PRO A 301 9.34 -19.56 2.45
C PRO A 301 9.05 -20.97 3.02
N PRO A 302 9.39 -22.06 2.31
CA PRO A 302 9.18 -23.42 2.81
C PRO A 302 10.01 -23.68 4.08
N ILE A 303 9.42 -24.40 5.04
CA ILE A 303 10.03 -24.80 6.31
C ILE A 303 11.33 -25.58 6.06
N SER A 304 12.46 -25.07 6.59
CA SER A 304 13.75 -25.75 6.55
C SER A 304 14.17 -26.19 7.95
N ILE A 305 14.06 -27.50 8.23
CA ILE A 305 14.38 -28.07 9.55
C ILE A 305 15.90 -28.12 9.79
N MET A 306 16.70 -28.21 8.71
CA MET A 306 18.16 -28.08 8.71
C MET A 306 18.62 -27.41 7.40
N ARG A 307 19.56 -26.46 7.48
CA ARG A 307 20.10 -25.73 6.31
C ARG A 307 21.18 -26.57 5.62
N ILE A 308 20.74 -27.53 4.81
CA ILE A 308 21.64 -28.35 4.00
C ILE A 308 22.34 -27.48 2.93
N ALA A 309 21.61 -26.53 2.33
CA ALA A 309 22.11 -25.56 1.33
C ALA A 309 21.25 -24.26 1.33
N GLU A 310 21.67 -23.23 0.60
CA GLU A 310 20.88 -22.01 0.36
C GLU A 310 19.49 -22.38 -0.21
N THR A 311 18.42 -21.79 0.33
CA THR A 311 17.08 -21.94 -0.25
C THR A 311 17.06 -21.13 -1.55
N PRO A 312 17.06 -21.76 -2.74
CA PRO A 312 17.21 -21.03 -3.99
C PRO A 312 15.93 -20.25 -4.28
N ASP A 313 16.07 -19.06 -4.88
CA ASP A 313 14.93 -18.24 -5.30
C ASP A 313 14.04 -19.03 -6.29
N GLU A 314 12.72 -18.77 -6.31
CA GLU A 314 11.81 -19.44 -7.26
C GLU A 314 12.25 -19.27 -8.71
N SER A 315 12.97 -18.18 -8.99
CA SER A 315 13.54 -17.84 -10.29
C SER A 315 14.60 -18.86 -10.78
N GLU A 316 15.22 -19.62 -9.87
CA GLU A 316 16.27 -20.59 -10.17
C GLU A 316 15.72 -21.99 -10.49
N ARG A 317 14.45 -22.28 -10.17
CA ARG A 317 13.84 -23.60 -10.40
C ARG A 317 13.49 -23.83 -11.87
N VAL A 318 13.80 -25.02 -12.39
CA VAL A 318 13.54 -25.45 -13.78
C VAL A 318 12.41 -26.49 -13.80
N ILE A 319 11.51 -26.38 -14.78
CA ILE A 319 10.45 -27.38 -14.99
C ILE A 319 11.09 -28.71 -15.44
N GLN A 320 10.91 -29.75 -14.64
CA GLN A 320 11.27 -31.13 -14.97
C GLN A 320 10.06 -32.05 -14.74
N GLY A 321 9.41 -32.47 -15.83
CA GLY A 321 8.17 -33.25 -15.73
C GLY A 321 7.02 -32.42 -15.15
N LEU A 322 6.38 -32.92 -14.09
CA LEU A 322 5.29 -32.22 -13.39
C LEU A 322 5.77 -31.27 -12.27
N PHE A 323 7.08 -31.23 -12.00
CA PHE A 323 7.64 -30.53 -10.85
C PHE A 323 8.63 -29.42 -11.27
N LEU A 324 8.75 -28.40 -10.43
CA LEU A 324 9.76 -27.35 -10.45
C LEU A 324 10.92 -27.78 -9.57
N ARG A 325 12.03 -28.17 -10.20
CA ARG A 325 13.23 -28.68 -9.55
C ARG A 325 14.34 -27.65 -9.54
N ILE A 326 15.18 -27.71 -8.51
CA ILE A 326 16.41 -26.93 -8.46
C ILE A 326 17.41 -27.59 -9.44
N PRO A 327 17.98 -26.86 -10.40
CA PRO A 327 18.99 -27.42 -11.30
C PRO A 327 20.28 -27.75 -10.53
N GLU A 328 20.97 -28.83 -10.90
CA GLU A 328 22.22 -29.29 -10.27
C GLU A 328 23.38 -28.28 -10.41
N GLU A 329 23.33 -27.39 -11.41
CA GLU A 329 24.30 -26.29 -11.59
C GLU A 329 23.59 -24.94 -11.41
N PRO A 330 24.08 -24.05 -10.54
CA PRO A 330 23.54 -22.70 -10.40
C PRO A 330 23.67 -21.96 -11.73
N ARG A 331 22.54 -21.56 -12.31
CA ARG A 331 22.49 -20.73 -13.52
C ARG A 331 22.10 -19.32 -13.12
N GLU A 332 22.78 -18.33 -13.68
CA GLU A 332 22.36 -16.93 -13.51
C GLU A 332 20.88 -16.78 -13.86
N PRO A 333 20.08 -16.07 -13.03
CA PRO A 333 18.66 -15.91 -13.25
C PRO A 333 18.41 -15.12 -14.55
N GLN A 334 18.13 -15.84 -15.64
CA GLN A 334 17.79 -15.26 -16.95
C GLN A 334 16.28 -15.02 -17.13
N ARG A 335 15.48 -15.14 -16.05
CA ARG A 335 14.03 -14.97 -16.18
C ARG A 335 13.66 -13.48 -16.17
N PRO A 336 12.82 -13.05 -17.12
CA PRO A 336 12.41 -11.65 -17.21
C PRO A 336 11.34 -11.31 -16.15
N ASP A 337 11.29 -10.05 -15.72
CA ASP A 337 10.43 -9.54 -14.62
C ASP A 337 8.90 -9.62 -14.86
N TRP A 338 8.46 -10.17 -15.99
CA TRP A 338 7.04 -10.29 -16.32
C TRP A 338 6.47 -11.65 -15.90
N SER A 339 5.22 -11.62 -15.44
CA SER A 339 4.45 -12.80 -15.11
C SER A 339 3.39 -13.08 -16.17
N LEU A 340 3.18 -14.38 -16.45
CA LEU A 340 2.09 -14.87 -17.28
C LEU A 340 1.52 -16.11 -16.62
N LYS A 341 0.26 -16.04 -16.22
CA LYS A 341 -0.44 -17.15 -15.58
C LYS A 341 -1.70 -17.56 -16.35
N PHE A 342 -1.94 -18.86 -16.37
CA PHE A 342 -3.17 -19.48 -16.84
C PHE A 342 -3.93 -20.05 -15.66
N MET A 343 -5.24 -19.87 -15.67
CA MET A 343 -6.17 -20.21 -14.60
C MET A 343 -7.26 -21.09 -15.19
N ALA A 344 -7.62 -22.16 -14.50
CA ALA A 344 -8.73 -23.02 -14.89
C ALA A 344 -9.43 -23.56 -13.64
N ASP A 345 -10.73 -23.28 -13.53
CA ASP A 345 -11.52 -23.56 -12.35
C ASP A 345 -12.79 -24.32 -12.74
N VAL A 346 -13.19 -25.28 -11.91
CA VAL A 346 -14.41 -26.07 -12.06
C VAL A 346 -15.14 -26.11 -10.73
N TYR A 347 -16.43 -25.82 -10.75
CA TYR A 347 -17.33 -25.74 -9.61
C TYR A 347 -18.54 -26.64 -9.85
N THR A 348 -18.96 -27.42 -8.85
CA THR A 348 -20.07 -28.37 -9.03
C THR A 348 -21.41 -27.66 -9.23
N THR A 349 -21.69 -26.59 -8.47
CA THR A 349 -22.96 -25.86 -8.61
C THR A 349 -22.84 -24.74 -9.66
N LEU A 350 -21.84 -23.87 -9.52
CA LEU A 350 -21.69 -22.64 -10.32
C LEU A 350 -21.34 -22.91 -11.79
N GLY A 351 -20.38 -23.78 -12.13
CA GLY A 351 -19.94 -23.98 -13.52
C GLY A 351 -18.43 -24.09 -13.68
N GLY A 352 -17.84 -23.37 -14.63
CA GLY A 352 -16.39 -23.39 -14.86
C GLY A 352 -15.85 -22.08 -15.42
N TYR A 353 -14.57 -21.83 -15.17
CA TYR A 353 -13.85 -20.63 -15.57
C TYR A 353 -12.48 -20.99 -16.14
N SER A 354 -12.04 -20.23 -17.13
CA SER A 354 -10.67 -20.28 -17.62
C SER A 354 -10.20 -18.88 -17.96
N GLY A 355 -8.99 -18.53 -17.53
CA GLY A 355 -8.45 -17.20 -17.71
C GLY A 355 -6.95 -17.19 -17.95
N VAL A 356 -6.48 -16.13 -18.61
CA VAL A 356 -5.06 -15.82 -18.74
C VAL A 356 -4.85 -14.42 -18.19
N ALA A 357 -3.85 -14.26 -17.34
CA ALA A 357 -3.45 -12.96 -16.82
C ALA A 357 -1.95 -12.77 -16.99
N GLY A 358 -1.54 -11.58 -17.40
CA GLY A 358 -0.12 -11.21 -17.48
C GLY A 358 0.14 -9.86 -16.86
N SER A 359 1.24 -9.77 -16.11
CA SER A 359 1.78 -8.50 -15.62
C SER A 359 3.17 -8.33 -16.18
N MET A 360 3.37 -7.28 -16.98
CA MET A 360 4.62 -7.02 -17.67
C MET A 360 5.13 -5.62 -17.29
N PRO A 361 5.99 -5.54 -16.25
CA PRO A 361 6.68 -4.30 -15.93
C PRO A 361 7.84 -4.07 -16.92
N ASN A 362 8.10 -2.80 -17.24
CA ASN A 362 9.32 -2.34 -17.92
C ASN A 362 9.59 -2.93 -19.33
N LEU A 363 8.56 -3.06 -20.17
CA LEU A 363 8.71 -3.39 -21.61
C LEU A 363 9.13 -2.16 -22.45
N GLY A 364 10.28 -1.57 -22.11
CA GLY A 364 10.86 -0.44 -22.83
C GLY A 364 10.01 0.84 -22.72
N PRO A 365 9.43 1.36 -23.82
CA PRO A 365 8.52 2.52 -23.75
C PRO A 365 7.27 2.24 -22.94
N LEU A 366 6.91 0.98 -22.75
CA LEU A 366 5.73 0.58 -22.02
C LEU A 366 6.14 0.26 -20.59
N SER A 367 5.93 1.21 -19.68
CA SER A 367 6.39 1.12 -18.30
C SER A 367 5.65 0.05 -17.51
N THR A 368 4.35 -0.11 -17.74
CA THR A 368 3.51 -1.11 -17.07
C THR A 368 2.44 -1.60 -18.04
N PHE A 369 2.29 -2.92 -18.19
CA PHE A 369 1.15 -3.55 -18.88
C PHE A 369 0.58 -4.67 -18.03
N ASP A 370 -0.65 -4.50 -17.59
CA ASP A 370 -1.40 -5.57 -16.94
C ASP A 370 -2.59 -5.90 -17.82
N TRP A 371 -2.79 -7.19 -18.08
CA TRP A 371 -3.91 -7.65 -18.87
C TRP A 371 -4.45 -8.95 -18.32
N ARG A 372 -5.77 -9.11 -18.44
CA ARG A 372 -6.50 -10.31 -18.03
C ARG A 372 -7.60 -10.58 -19.04
N LEU A 373 -7.68 -11.83 -19.46
CA LEU A 373 -8.75 -12.36 -20.29
C LEU A 373 -9.37 -13.54 -19.54
N GLY A 374 -10.68 -13.54 -19.35
CA GLY A 374 -11.41 -14.60 -18.66
C GLY A 374 -12.60 -15.05 -19.48
N LEU A 375 -12.87 -16.35 -19.49
CA LEU A 375 -14.06 -16.98 -20.07
C LEU A 375 -14.69 -17.86 -19.00
N GLY A 376 -15.97 -17.66 -18.73
CA GLY A 376 -16.74 -18.42 -17.76
C GLY A 376 -18.00 -18.99 -18.37
N VAL A 377 -18.39 -20.18 -17.93
CA VAL A 377 -19.71 -20.75 -18.21
C VAL A 377 -20.35 -21.05 -16.87
N SER A 378 -21.48 -20.41 -16.57
CA SER A 378 -22.16 -20.57 -15.29
C SER A 378 -23.59 -21.06 -15.44
N ARG A 379 -24.10 -21.64 -14.35
CA ARG A 379 -25.51 -21.96 -14.15
C ARG A 379 -26.09 -21.01 -13.13
N ASN A 380 -27.40 -20.80 -13.22
CA ASN A 380 -28.09 -20.04 -12.20
C ASN A 380 -28.14 -20.82 -10.88
N ILE A 381 -27.92 -20.14 -9.77
CA ILE A 381 -27.94 -20.72 -8.43
C ILE A 381 -29.26 -20.35 -7.75
N TYR A 382 -29.88 -21.33 -7.10
CA TYR A 382 -31.14 -21.20 -6.37
C TYR A 382 -30.90 -21.51 -4.89
N PHE A 383 -31.52 -20.74 -4.01
CA PHE A 383 -31.51 -20.94 -2.57
C PHE A 383 -32.89 -21.43 -2.12
N GLU A 384 -33.00 -22.73 -1.84
CA GLU A 384 -34.25 -23.38 -1.46
C GLU A 384 -33.98 -24.36 -0.30
N ASN A 385 -34.83 -24.38 0.72
CA ASN A 385 -34.67 -25.22 1.93
C ASN A 385 -33.31 -25.03 2.66
N GLU A 386 -32.86 -23.79 2.79
CA GLU A 386 -31.58 -23.43 3.44
C GLU A 386 -30.33 -24.01 2.74
N GLN A 387 -30.45 -24.42 1.48
CA GLN A 387 -29.35 -24.97 0.68
C GLN A 387 -29.26 -24.32 -0.70
N TYR A 388 -28.03 -24.13 -1.18
CA TYR A 388 -27.78 -23.70 -2.55
C TYR A 388 -27.80 -24.90 -3.51
N SER A 389 -28.51 -24.75 -4.63
CA SER A 389 -28.66 -25.75 -5.68
C SER A 389 -28.56 -25.10 -7.05
N ASN A 390 -28.04 -25.83 -8.03
CA ASN A 390 -28.08 -25.43 -9.45
C ASN A 390 -29.32 -25.95 -10.21
N TYR A 391 -30.25 -26.58 -9.48
CA TYR A 391 -31.55 -27.02 -9.97
C TYR A 391 -32.68 -26.28 -9.29
N TYR A 392 -33.74 -26.00 -10.05
CA TYR A 392 -35.03 -25.57 -9.53
C TYR A 392 -36.10 -26.61 -9.88
N VAL A 393 -37.11 -26.74 -9.02
CA VAL A 393 -38.23 -27.66 -9.26
C VAL A 393 -39.40 -26.90 -9.88
N GLU A 394 -39.95 -27.47 -10.95
CA GLU A 394 -41.15 -27.00 -11.61
C GLU A 394 -41.99 -28.22 -12.01
N GLU A 395 -43.25 -28.27 -11.58
CA GLU A 395 -44.17 -29.41 -11.81
C GLU A 395 -43.60 -30.79 -11.39
N GLY A 396 -42.72 -30.82 -10.37
CA GLY A 396 -42.07 -32.04 -9.90
C GLY A 396 -40.89 -32.52 -10.75
N ILE A 397 -40.46 -31.73 -11.74
CA ILE A 397 -39.28 -31.99 -12.58
C ILE A 397 -38.17 -31.01 -12.20
N ALA A 398 -36.98 -31.53 -11.91
CA ALA A 398 -35.79 -30.71 -11.70
C ALA A 398 -35.27 -30.17 -13.04
N LYS A 399 -35.21 -28.85 -13.19
CA LYS A 399 -34.67 -28.13 -14.34
C LYS A 399 -33.43 -27.33 -13.96
N GLN A 400 -32.56 -27.04 -14.93
CA GLN A 400 -31.36 -26.21 -14.77
C GLN A 400 -31.33 -25.13 -15.86
N HIS A 401 -30.79 -23.95 -15.54
CA HIS A 401 -30.62 -22.84 -16.49
C HIS A 401 -29.16 -22.47 -16.64
N TRP A 402 -28.68 -22.42 -17.88
CA TRP A 402 -27.32 -22.00 -18.22
C TRP A 402 -27.32 -20.54 -18.60
N ASN A 403 -26.40 -19.77 -18.02
CA ASN A 403 -26.32 -18.34 -18.30
C ASN A 403 -25.58 -18.05 -19.62
N SER A 404 -26.02 -16.99 -20.27
CA SER A 404 -25.47 -16.39 -21.48
C SER A 404 -24.97 -14.97 -21.19
N GLY A 405 -23.98 -14.51 -21.95
CA GLY A 405 -23.46 -13.15 -21.89
C GLY A 405 -23.91 -12.31 -23.08
N PHE A 406 -23.69 -11.00 -23.01
CA PHE A 406 -23.94 -10.06 -24.11
C PHE A 406 -22.67 -9.29 -24.46
N PHE A 407 -22.28 -9.31 -25.73
CA PHE A 407 -21.21 -8.46 -26.27
C PHE A 407 -21.78 -7.49 -27.30
N LEU A 408 -21.86 -6.21 -26.95
CA LEU A 408 -22.31 -5.12 -27.83
C LEU A 408 -23.62 -5.44 -28.58
N GLY A 409 -24.66 -5.88 -27.88
CA GLY A 409 -25.94 -6.25 -28.48
C GLY A 409 -26.02 -7.67 -29.05
N SER A 410 -24.90 -8.40 -29.13
CA SER A 410 -24.88 -9.78 -29.61
C SER A 410 -24.81 -10.79 -28.45
N PRO A 411 -25.75 -11.76 -28.36
CA PRO A 411 -25.70 -12.80 -27.33
C PRO A 411 -24.54 -13.76 -27.59
N VAL A 412 -23.81 -14.10 -26.54
CA VAL A 412 -22.71 -15.08 -26.56
C VAL A 412 -23.02 -16.20 -25.55
N PRO A 413 -22.71 -17.48 -25.87
CA PRO A 413 -23.07 -18.61 -25.01
C PRO A 413 -22.13 -18.79 -23.80
N TYR A 414 -21.27 -17.82 -23.54
CA TYR A 414 -20.31 -17.80 -22.45
C TYR A 414 -20.24 -16.38 -21.86
N ARG A 415 -19.83 -16.31 -20.62
CA ARG A 415 -19.51 -15.06 -19.92
C ARG A 415 -18.03 -14.75 -20.11
N TYR A 416 -17.66 -13.47 -20.08
CA TYR A 416 -16.29 -13.09 -20.37
C TYR A 416 -15.85 -11.85 -19.60
N GLU A 417 -14.54 -11.77 -19.39
CA GLU A 417 -13.84 -10.60 -18.85
C GLU A 417 -12.67 -10.25 -19.75
N THR A 418 -12.49 -8.95 -19.96
CA THR A 418 -11.28 -8.39 -20.54
C THR A 418 -10.90 -7.16 -19.75
N GLU A 419 -9.73 -7.22 -19.12
CA GLU A 419 -9.14 -6.10 -18.42
C GLU A 419 -7.80 -5.80 -19.06
N THR A 420 -7.58 -4.55 -19.42
CA THR A 420 -6.25 -4.08 -19.85
C THR A 420 -5.97 -2.75 -19.18
N ARG A 421 -4.84 -2.68 -18.51
CA ARG A 421 -4.31 -1.48 -17.88
C ARG A 421 -2.90 -1.28 -18.37
N GLY A 422 -2.55 -0.06 -18.71
CA GLY A 422 -1.17 0.21 -19.02
C GLY A 422 -0.80 1.66 -19.01
N ARG A 423 0.52 1.85 -18.96
CA ARG A 423 1.17 3.15 -19.06
C ARG A 423 2.33 3.01 -20.01
N ALA A 424 2.35 3.85 -21.02
CA ALA A 424 3.46 3.99 -21.95
C ALA A 424 4.04 5.40 -21.88
N ARG A 425 5.36 5.50 -21.83
CA ARG A 425 6.12 6.75 -21.80
C ARG A 425 7.09 6.78 -22.98
N PHE A 426 6.82 7.67 -23.92
CA PHE A 426 7.67 7.98 -25.07
C PHE A 426 8.25 9.39 -24.91
N GLN A 427 9.43 9.51 -24.27
CA GLN A 427 10.10 10.79 -23.99
C GLN A 427 9.19 11.78 -23.22
N SER A 428 8.59 12.75 -23.94
CA SER A 428 7.68 13.79 -23.44
C SER A 428 6.20 13.41 -23.50
N LEU A 429 5.87 12.26 -24.09
CA LEU A 429 4.51 11.75 -24.24
C LEU A 429 4.27 10.64 -23.23
N THR A 430 3.19 10.76 -22.45
CA THR A 430 2.71 9.72 -21.56
C THR A 430 1.30 9.34 -21.99
N VAL A 431 1.07 8.05 -22.21
CA VAL A 431 -0.24 7.47 -22.54
C VAL A 431 -0.61 6.53 -21.40
N ASN A 432 -1.83 6.68 -20.87
CA ASN A 432 -2.41 5.75 -19.91
C ASN A 432 -3.73 5.22 -20.46
N TRP A 433 -4.03 3.95 -20.18
CA TRP A 433 -5.31 3.37 -20.53
C TRP A 433 -5.76 2.38 -19.46
N ASN A 434 -7.06 2.28 -19.34
CA ASN A 434 -7.74 1.36 -18.45
C ASN A 434 -9.07 0.98 -19.10
N PHE A 435 -9.13 -0.26 -19.59
CA PHE A 435 -10.29 -0.83 -20.23
C PHE A 435 -10.70 -2.05 -19.45
N LEU A 436 -11.90 -2.00 -18.85
CA LEU A 436 -12.55 -3.14 -18.23
C LEU A 436 -13.85 -3.42 -18.96
N LEU A 437 -13.95 -4.60 -19.53
CA LEU A 437 -15.15 -5.11 -20.17
C LEU A 437 -15.54 -6.42 -19.48
N LEU A 438 -16.79 -6.49 -19.05
CA LEU A 438 -17.42 -7.65 -18.44
C LEU A 438 -18.68 -8.00 -19.24
N SER A 439 -19.03 -9.28 -19.29
CA SER A 439 -20.32 -9.72 -19.83
C SER A 439 -21.50 -9.25 -18.97
N ASP A 440 -21.33 -9.24 -17.65
CA ASP A 440 -22.38 -8.98 -16.67
C ASP A 440 -21.79 -8.51 -15.32
N PRO A 441 -22.60 -7.88 -14.43
CA PRO A 441 -22.13 -7.33 -13.16
C PRO A 441 -21.63 -8.35 -12.13
N GLU A 442 -22.04 -9.61 -12.23
CA GLU A 442 -21.77 -10.65 -11.23
C GLU A 442 -20.53 -11.49 -11.59
N PHE A 443 -19.92 -11.28 -12.77
CA PHE A 443 -18.77 -12.07 -13.25
C PHE A 443 -17.61 -12.15 -12.26
N ARG A 444 -17.21 -11.00 -11.69
CA ARG A 444 -16.13 -10.96 -10.71
C ARG A 444 -16.52 -11.60 -9.38
N ARG A 445 -17.77 -11.42 -8.95
CA ARG A 445 -18.27 -12.09 -7.74
C ARG A 445 -18.16 -13.61 -7.88
N ASP A 446 -18.55 -14.14 -9.04
CA ASP A 446 -18.61 -15.58 -9.28
C ASP A 446 -17.24 -16.23 -9.48
N PHE A 447 -16.27 -15.56 -10.12
CA PHE A 447 -15.03 -16.22 -10.56
C PHE A 447 -13.72 -15.63 -10.00
N HIS A 448 -13.72 -14.47 -9.33
CA HIS A 448 -12.45 -13.89 -8.82
C HIS A 448 -12.09 -14.37 -7.42
N GLU A 449 -13.02 -15.00 -6.70
CA GLU A 449 -12.79 -15.54 -5.37
C GLU A 449 -12.05 -16.89 -5.45
N ARG A 450 -10.75 -16.85 -5.78
CA ARG A 450 -9.91 -18.05 -5.97
C ARG A 450 -8.63 -18.00 -5.15
N SER A 451 -8.15 -19.18 -4.73
CA SER A 451 -6.90 -19.37 -4.01
C SER A 451 -5.86 -20.00 -4.95
N GLU A 452 -4.60 -19.59 -4.79
CA GLU A 452 -3.45 -20.21 -5.49
C GLU A 452 -2.56 -21.00 -4.50
N ARG A 453 -3.01 -21.11 -3.25
CA ARG A 453 -2.32 -21.83 -2.18
C ARG A 453 -2.77 -23.28 -2.18
N MET A 454 -1.85 -24.16 -2.56
CA MET A 454 -2.06 -25.60 -2.48
C MET A 454 -1.95 -26.05 -1.02
N ASP A 455 -3.07 -26.39 -0.39
CA ASP A 455 -3.09 -27.02 0.92
C ASP A 455 -3.17 -28.55 0.79
N TRP A 456 -2.11 -29.24 1.21
CA TRP A 456 -2.07 -30.70 1.24
C TRP A 456 -2.94 -31.28 2.38
N ALA A 457 -3.32 -30.47 3.38
CA ALA A 457 -4.17 -30.89 4.49
C ALA A 457 -5.61 -31.22 4.04
N PHE A 458 -6.09 -30.59 2.95
CA PHE A 458 -7.40 -30.90 2.36
C PHE A 458 -7.55 -32.38 1.96
N LEU A 459 -6.46 -33.05 1.56
CA LEU A 459 -6.47 -34.49 1.24
C LEU A 459 -6.67 -35.38 2.48
N LEU A 460 -6.38 -34.84 3.67
CA LEU A 460 -6.47 -35.55 4.95
C LEU A 460 -7.82 -35.32 5.64
N SER A 461 -8.52 -34.21 5.33
CA SER A 461 -9.85 -33.87 5.86
C SER A 461 -10.66 -33.08 4.83
N PRO A 462 -11.46 -33.74 3.97
CA PRO A 462 -12.28 -33.07 2.96
C PRO A 462 -13.55 -32.38 3.52
N SER A 463 -13.67 -32.23 4.84
CA SER A 463 -14.85 -31.66 5.51
C SER A 463 -14.70 -30.21 5.97
N ASP A 464 -13.57 -29.57 5.67
CA ASP A 464 -13.33 -28.17 6.05
C ASP A 464 -13.90 -27.26 4.95
N GLU A 465 -14.99 -26.54 5.27
CA GLU A 465 -15.62 -25.55 4.40
C GLU A 465 -14.76 -24.27 4.38
N GLU A 466 -14.38 -23.79 3.19
CA GLU A 466 -13.71 -22.48 3.09
C GLU A 466 -14.69 -21.36 3.44
N PRO A 467 -14.30 -20.36 4.26
CA PRO A 467 -15.14 -19.20 4.55
C PRO A 467 -15.41 -18.38 3.28
N GLU A 468 -16.67 -17.98 3.09
CA GLU A 468 -17.10 -17.18 1.92
C GLU A 468 -16.53 -15.74 2.01
N ARG A 469 -15.70 -15.34 1.04
CA ARG A 469 -15.15 -13.99 0.88
C ARG A 469 -15.88 -13.27 -0.25
N THR A 470 -17.01 -12.65 0.04
CA THR A 470 -17.88 -12.06 -0.99
C THR A 470 -17.19 -10.94 -1.78
N ALA A 471 -16.78 -11.22 -3.02
CA ALA A 471 -16.38 -10.19 -3.98
C ALA A 471 -17.61 -9.35 -4.40
N ALA A 472 -17.45 -8.02 -4.49
CA ALA A 472 -18.55 -7.10 -4.81
C ALA A 472 -18.93 -7.14 -6.31
N SER A 473 -20.23 -6.99 -6.61
CA SER A 473 -20.71 -6.89 -7.99
C SER A 473 -20.38 -5.52 -8.62
N VAL A 474 -20.08 -5.54 -9.91
CA VAL A 474 -19.60 -4.36 -10.65
C VAL A 474 -20.76 -3.73 -11.42
N THR A 475 -21.34 -2.65 -10.89
CA THR A 475 -22.54 -2.00 -11.47
C THR A 475 -22.22 -0.89 -12.48
N SER A 476 -20.95 -0.57 -12.72
CA SER A 476 -20.55 0.39 -13.75
C SER A 476 -19.13 0.14 -14.24
N LEU A 477 -18.89 0.39 -15.54
CA LEU A 477 -17.57 0.27 -16.16
C LEU A 477 -17.20 1.61 -16.79
N ASN A 478 -15.94 2.00 -16.68
CA ASN A 478 -15.39 3.15 -17.37
C ASN A 478 -14.22 2.70 -18.21
N TRP A 479 -14.33 2.91 -19.52
CA TRP A 479 -13.20 2.79 -20.43
C TRP A 479 -12.55 4.15 -20.49
N GLU A 480 -11.29 4.24 -20.14
CA GLU A 480 -10.56 5.50 -20.14
C GLU A 480 -9.23 5.36 -20.87
N ALA A 481 -8.95 6.33 -21.72
CA ALA A 481 -7.65 6.51 -22.33
C ALA A 481 -7.25 7.97 -22.13
N GLY A 482 -6.06 8.18 -21.58
CA GLY A 482 -5.49 9.50 -21.38
C GLY A 482 -4.14 9.64 -22.06
N LEU A 483 -3.84 10.87 -22.45
CA LEU A 483 -2.59 11.26 -23.07
C LEU A 483 -2.17 12.62 -22.53
N THR A 484 -0.91 12.69 -22.09
CA THR A 484 -0.26 13.93 -21.67
C THR A 484 0.98 14.12 -22.53
N TRP A 485 1.17 15.33 -23.07
CA TRP A 485 2.29 15.61 -23.96
C TRP A 485 2.94 16.96 -23.64
N ASN A 486 4.20 16.91 -23.22
CA ASN A 486 4.98 18.08 -22.78
C ASN A 486 6.30 18.20 -23.57
N PRO A 487 6.26 18.53 -24.87
CA PRO A 487 7.45 18.57 -25.70
C PRO A 487 8.40 19.72 -25.29
N SER A 488 9.69 19.52 -25.55
CA SER A 488 10.69 20.58 -25.39
C SER A 488 10.52 21.62 -26.51
N VAL A 489 10.13 22.84 -26.14
CA VAL A 489 9.95 23.97 -27.07
C VAL A 489 11.15 24.91 -27.12
N ARG A 490 12.34 24.46 -26.67
CA ARG A 490 13.58 25.26 -26.71
C ARG A 490 13.83 25.98 -28.06
N PRO A 491 13.60 25.37 -29.24
CA PRO A 491 13.81 26.04 -30.52
C PRO A 491 12.87 27.23 -30.80
N LEU A 492 11.75 27.32 -30.07
CA LEU A 492 10.70 28.31 -30.28
C LEU A 492 10.74 29.44 -29.23
N ASN A 493 11.69 29.39 -28.29
CA ASN A 493 11.95 30.42 -27.30
C ASN A 493 12.48 31.70 -28.00
N PRO A 494 11.97 32.92 -27.70
CA PRO A 494 11.05 33.30 -26.62
C PRO A 494 9.56 33.29 -26.97
N TRP A 495 9.20 33.11 -28.24
CA TRP A 495 7.81 33.17 -28.68
C TRP A 495 6.94 32.10 -28.04
N ILE A 496 7.45 30.88 -27.87
CA ILE A 496 6.80 29.81 -27.11
C ILE A 496 7.79 29.32 -26.05
N THR A 497 7.51 29.66 -24.79
CA THR A 497 8.32 29.24 -23.64
C THR A 497 7.86 27.91 -23.07
N SER A 498 6.55 27.60 -23.22
CA SER A 498 5.99 26.32 -22.80
C SER A 498 4.79 25.96 -23.67
N PHE A 499 4.77 24.71 -24.13
CA PHE A 499 3.60 24.07 -24.70
C PHE A 499 3.36 22.75 -23.97
N SER A 500 2.13 22.52 -23.56
CA SER A 500 1.73 21.27 -22.93
C SER A 500 0.30 20.93 -23.31
N VAL A 501 0.07 19.68 -23.67
CA VAL A 501 -1.25 19.05 -23.62
C VAL A 501 -1.35 18.41 -22.25
N SER A 502 -2.02 19.11 -21.32
CA SER A 502 -2.14 18.65 -19.93
C SER A 502 -3.00 17.39 -19.84
N GLN A 503 -4.05 17.33 -20.67
CA GLN A 503 -4.97 16.21 -20.71
C GLN A 503 -5.60 16.11 -22.09
N PHE A 504 -5.36 15.00 -22.77
CA PHE A 504 -6.28 14.45 -23.76
C PHE A 504 -6.92 13.23 -23.12
N ARG A 505 -8.24 13.22 -22.96
CA ARG A 505 -8.99 12.15 -22.32
C ARG A 505 -10.10 11.67 -23.24
N SER A 506 -10.23 10.36 -23.33
CA SER A 506 -11.37 9.67 -23.89
C SER A 506 -11.99 8.81 -22.80
N GLN A 507 -13.30 8.89 -22.65
CA GLN A 507 -14.04 8.06 -21.72
C GLN A 507 -15.28 7.47 -22.41
N VAL A 508 -15.54 6.19 -22.18
CA VAL A 508 -16.86 5.57 -22.43
C VAL A 508 -17.39 5.09 -21.09
N ALA A 509 -18.53 5.65 -20.67
CA ALA A 509 -19.19 5.27 -19.44
C ALA A 509 -20.28 4.24 -19.72
N TRP A 510 -20.13 3.06 -19.11
CA TRP A 510 -21.09 1.96 -19.18
C TRP A 510 -21.86 1.87 -17.87
N ARG A 511 -23.17 1.66 -17.98
CA ARG A 511 -24.09 1.46 -16.85
C ARG A 511 -24.84 0.15 -17.01
N THR A 512 -25.47 -0.28 -15.94
CA THR A 512 -26.30 -1.49 -15.91
C THR A 512 -27.78 -1.14 -16.01
N ARG A 513 -28.54 -1.97 -16.71
CA ARG A 513 -30.01 -1.95 -16.72
C ARG A 513 -30.54 -3.37 -16.48
N GLU A 514 -31.73 -3.48 -15.91
CA GLU A 514 -32.42 -4.77 -15.78
C GLU A 514 -32.92 -5.26 -17.15
N ASP A 515 -32.72 -6.54 -17.43
CA ASP A 515 -33.31 -7.20 -18.60
C ASP A 515 -34.78 -7.50 -18.33
N ARG A 516 -35.67 -7.07 -19.24
CA ARG A 516 -37.12 -7.24 -19.12
C ARG A 516 -37.71 -7.92 -20.35
N ARG A 517 -36.98 -8.87 -20.94
CA ARG A 517 -37.51 -9.69 -22.04
C ARG A 517 -38.82 -10.39 -21.64
N ASP A 518 -39.74 -10.48 -22.60
CA ASP A 518 -41.00 -11.20 -22.45
C ASP A 518 -40.82 -12.66 -22.87
N ASP A 519 -40.08 -13.42 -22.05
CA ASP A 519 -39.83 -14.86 -22.23
C ASP A 519 -40.23 -15.59 -20.94
N PRO A 520 -41.34 -16.35 -20.95
CA PRO A 520 -41.85 -17.07 -19.78
C PRO A 520 -40.86 -18.10 -19.21
N ASP A 521 -40.10 -18.79 -20.06
CA ASP A 521 -39.16 -19.84 -19.62
C ASP A 521 -37.95 -19.18 -18.93
N TRP A 522 -37.44 -18.09 -19.51
CA TRP A 522 -36.40 -17.28 -18.88
C TRP A 522 -36.85 -16.66 -17.55
N ALA A 523 -38.05 -16.09 -17.51
CA ALA A 523 -38.59 -15.45 -16.31
C ALA A 523 -38.78 -16.47 -15.16
N ALA A 524 -39.26 -17.68 -15.47
CA ALA A 524 -39.41 -18.77 -14.51
C ALA A 524 -38.07 -19.26 -13.92
N ALA A 525 -36.98 -19.11 -14.68
CA ALA A 525 -35.64 -19.52 -14.28
C ALA A 525 -34.81 -18.40 -13.62
N VAL A 526 -34.95 -17.14 -14.03
CA VAL A 526 -34.05 -16.02 -13.67
C VAL A 526 -34.69 -15.03 -12.69
N LEU A 527 -36.00 -14.78 -12.82
CA LEU A 527 -36.74 -13.81 -11.97
C LEU A 527 -37.46 -14.48 -10.79
N ARG A 528 -37.21 -15.78 -10.58
CA ARG A 528 -37.77 -16.55 -9.48
C ARG A 528 -37.28 -16.02 -8.11
N PRO A 529 -38.14 -15.92 -7.07
CA PRO A 529 -37.73 -15.43 -5.75
C PRO A 529 -36.58 -16.19 -5.10
N GLU A 530 -36.52 -17.50 -5.34
CA GLU A 530 -35.47 -18.39 -4.85
C GLU A 530 -34.16 -18.29 -5.67
N SER A 531 -34.15 -17.56 -6.79
CA SER A 531 -32.92 -17.32 -7.55
C SER A 531 -32.00 -16.39 -6.77
N ASP A 532 -30.73 -16.79 -6.60
CA ASP A 532 -29.65 -15.86 -6.25
C ASP A 532 -29.53 -14.79 -7.36
N LYS A 533 -28.74 -13.73 -7.14
CA LYS A 533 -28.51 -12.64 -8.09
C LYS A 533 -27.97 -13.18 -9.42
N SER A 534 -28.88 -13.46 -10.34
CA SER A 534 -28.56 -14.07 -11.62
C SER A 534 -27.78 -13.11 -12.52
N PRO A 535 -26.72 -13.58 -13.21
CA PRO A 535 -25.96 -12.78 -14.17
C PRO A 535 -26.82 -12.20 -15.30
N GLU A 536 -27.88 -12.90 -15.72
CA GLU A 536 -28.76 -12.47 -16.83
C GLU A 536 -29.79 -11.41 -16.43
N ARG A 537 -29.93 -11.12 -15.14
CA ARG A 537 -30.91 -10.13 -14.65
C ARG A 537 -30.57 -8.72 -15.10
N THR A 538 -29.30 -8.43 -15.34
CA THR A 538 -28.82 -7.09 -15.70
C THR A 538 -27.77 -7.14 -16.79
N PHE A 539 -27.83 -6.20 -17.73
CA PHE A 539 -26.86 -6.08 -18.83
C PHE A 539 -26.18 -4.70 -18.83
N PHE A 540 -24.96 -4.63 -19.38
CA PHE A 540 -24.24 -3.38 -19.57
C PHE A 540 -24.64 -2.68 -20.87
N TYR A 541 -24.77 -1.36 -20.81
CA TYR A 541 -25.01 -0.52 -21.97
C TYR A 541 -24.15 0.75 -21.92
N PRO A 542 -23.69 1.28 -23.06
CA PRO A 542 -22.94 2.52 -23.11
C PRO A 542 -23.91 3.69 -22.87
N GLN A 543 -23.69 4.50 -21.84
CA GLN A 543 -24.52 5.65 -21.52
C GLN A 543 -24.01 6.93 -22.20
N SER A 544 -22.70 7.14 -22.17
CA SER A 544 -22.08 8.34 -22.75
C SER A 544 -20.66 8.08 -23.22
N VAL A 545 -20.27 8.82 -24.25
CA VAL A 545 -18.92 8.85 -24.81
C VAL A 545 -18.39 10.27 -24.77
N LEU A 546 -17.32 10.47 -24.02
CA LEU A 546 -16.53 11.68 -24.02
C LEU A 546 -15.33 11.47 -24.93
N LEU A 547 -15.36 12.05 -26.13
CA LEU A 547 -14.23 12.01 -27.07
C LEU A 547 -14.30 13.17 -28.09
N PRO A 548 -13.30 14.06 -28.14
CA PRO A 548 -12.19 14.23 -27.20
C PRO A 548 -12.51 15.21 -26.07
N GLU A 549 -11.95 14.98 -24.88
CA GLU A 549 -11.68 16.03 -23.89
C GLU A 549 -10.20 16.43 -24.03
N LEU A 550 -9.94 17.67 -24.44
CA LEU A 550 -8.61 18.17 -24.72
C LEU A 550 -8.38 19.47 -23.96
N GLN A 551 -7.34 19.51 -23.15
CA GLN A 551 -6.85 20.70 -22.48
C GLN A 551 -5.40 20.97 -22.90
N MET A 552 -5.19 22.15 -23.47
CA MET A 552 -3.87 22.60 -23.87
C MET A 552 -3.48 23.83 -23.08
N ARG A 553 -2.18 24.06 -22.95
CA ARG A 553 -1.61 25.28 -22.42
C ARG A 553 -0.46 25.70 -23.30
N LEU A 554 -0.53 26.94 -23.75
CA LEU A 554 0.47 27.60 -24.57
C LEU A 554 0.86 28.90 -23.88
N ALA A 555 2.14 29.06 -23.54
CA ALA A 555 2.62 30.31 -22.98
C ALA A 555 3.92 30.74 -23.66
N GLY A 556 4.12 32.05 -23.72
CA GLY A 556 5.23 32.65 -24.43
C GLY A 556 5.42 34.11 -24.06
N THR A 557 6.53 34.68 -24.53
CA THR A 557 6.87 36.09 -24.34
C THR A 557 6.92 36.76 -25.71
N PHE A 558 6.04 37.74 -25.95
CA PHE A 558 6.06 38.53 -27.17
C PHE A 558 7.31 39.39 -27.24
N TRP A 559 7.65 40.03 -26.12
CA TRP A 559 8.77 40.95 -26.03
C TRP A 559 9.30 41.08 -24.60
N GLU A 560 10.62 41.13 -24.44
CA GLU A 560 11.31 41.38 -23.18
C GLU A 560 12.44 42.39 -23.41
N TYR A 561 12.57 43.38 -22.51
CA TYR A 561 13.62 44.39 -22.54
C TYR A 561 14.22 44.58 -21.16
N PRO A 562 15.57 44.58 -21.00
CA PRO A 562 16.55 44.22 -22.02
C PRO A 562 16.44 42.74 -22.44
N PRO A 563 16.75 42.37 -23.70
CA PRO A 563 16.65 41.00 -24.17
C PRO A 563 17.61 40.10 -23.38
N ARG A 564 17.16 38.91 -22.98
CA ARG A 564 18.04 37.89 -22.38
C ARG A 564 19.13 37.52 -23.38
N PRO A 565 20.43 37.53 -23.00
CA PRO A 565 21.46 36.94 -23.84
C PRO A 565 21.06 35.49 -24.11
N GLY A 566 20.88 35.14 -25.39
CA GLY A 566 20.63 33.76 -25.78
C GLY A 566 21.75 32.90 -25.22
N ALA A 567 21.40 31.81 -24.54
CA ALA A 567 22.35 30.76 -24.20
C ALA A 567 23.03 30.35 -25.52
N THR A 568 24.25 30.83 -25.71
CA THR A 568 25.13 30.36 -26.77
C THR A 568 25.33 28.88 -26.47
N ALA A 569 25.07 28.06 -27.48
CA ALA A 569 25.17 26.61 -27.42
C ALA A 569 26.30 26.14 -26.50
N SER A 570 25.95 25.39 -25.44
CA SER A 570 26.90 24.42 -24.93
C SER A 570 27.24 23.46 -26.07
N PRO A 571 28.51 23.05 -26.21
CA PRO A 571 28.90 22.09 -27.25
C PRO A 571 28.16 20.77 -27.09
N ASP A 572 28.07 20.03 -28.19
CA ASP A 572 27.42 18.73 -28.38
C ASP A 572 27.41 17.78 -27.18
N PRO A 573 26.32 17.02 -26.94
CA PRO A 573 26.36 15.82 -26.13
C PRO A 573 27.02 14.69 -26.94
N GLY A 574 28.35 14.69 -26.99
CA GLY A 574 29.11 13.73 -27.80
C GLY A 574 30.58 13.54 -27.43
N GLU A 575 31.07 14.15 -26.35
CA GLU A 575 32.40 13.84 -25.81
C GLU A 575 32.26 13.20 -24.43
N THR A 576 32.76 11.97 -24.35
CA THR A 576 32.96 11.20 -23.12
C THR A 576 33.68 12.04 -22.06
N PRO A 577 33.26 11.99 -20.78
CA PRO A 577 34.06 12.57 -19.72
C PRO A 577 35.35 11.76 -19.62
N VAL A 578 36.48 12.41 -19.90
CA VAL A 578 37.77 11.95 -19.39
C VAL A 578 37.73 12.13 -17.88
N GLU A 579 37.95 11.05 -17.15
CA GLU A 579 38.21 11.07 -15.71
C GLU A 579 39.36 12.04 -15.41
N GLU A 580 39.06 13.14 -14.74
CA GLU A 580 40.08 13.94 -14.06
C GLU A 580 40.14 13.49 -12.60
N ASP A 581 41.34 13.02 -12.25
CA ASP A 581 41.77 12.52 -10.96
C ASP A 581 41.27 13.35 -9.76
N GLU A 582 40.71 12.63 -8.77
CA GLU A 582 40.55 13.10 -7.41
C GLU A 582 41.90 13.22 -6.70
N SER A 583 42.69 14.23 -7.04
CA SER A 583 43.79 14.67 -6.17
C SER A 583 44.13 16.13 -6.44
N ASP A 584 43.32 17.04 -5.91
CA ASP A 584 43.75 18.38 -5.49
C ASP A 584 42.61 19.10 -4.73
N ARG A 585 42.42 18.66 -3.49
CA ARG A 585 41.72 19.44 -2.45
C ARG A 585 42.64 19.64 -1.26
N ALA A 586 43.68 20.44 -1.45
CA ALA A 586 44.36 21.14 -0.38
C ALA A 586 44.93 22.45 -0.96
N ASP A 587 44.54 23.56 -0.34
CA ASP A 587 45.17 24.90 -0.40
C ASP A 587 44.19 26.03 -0.75
N ARG A 588 43.31 26.31 0.21
CA ARG A 588 42.78 27.67 0.40
C ARG A 588 43.67 28.38 1.41
N HIS A 589 44.63 29.16 0.93
CA HIS A 589 45.33 30.13 1.77
C HIS A 589 44.37 31.25 2.21
N PRO A 590 44.39 31.67 3.49
CA PRO A 590 43.60 32.80 3.97
C PRO A 590 44.22 34.14 3.55
N LEU A 591 43.35 35.09 3.18
CA LEU A 591 43.65 36.47 2.81
C LEU A 591 44.56 37.17 3.84
N ARG A 592 45.67 37.76 3.39
CA ARG A 592 46.51 38.69 4.17
C ARG A 592 46.15 40.15 3.86
N PRO A 593 46.17 41.06 4.85
CA PRO A 593 45.86 42.47 4.67
C PRO A 593 47.06 43.33 4.18
N PRO A 594 46.82 44.54 3.65
CA PRO A 594 47.57 45.15 2.54
C PRO A 594 48.72 46.09 2.93
N TRP A 595 49.60 45.71 3.87
CA TRP A 595 50.72 46.57 4.30
C TRP A 595 52.09 45.89 4.40
N GLU A 596 52.30 44.75 3.75
CA GLU A 596 53.64 44.23 3.46
C GLU A 596 54.08 44.75 2.09
N GLY A 597 54.93 45.78 2.09
CA GLY A 597 55.52 46.38 0.89
C GLY A 597 56.99 46.01 0.70
N ASP A 598 57.33 45.79 -0.57
CA ASP A 598 58.57 46.06 -1.33
C ASP A 598 59.92 45.52 -0.79
N ALA A 599 60.86 44.95 -1.55
CA ALA A 599 61.12 44.76 -2.99
C ALA A 599 62.41 43.87 -3.08
N PRO A 600 63.22 43.92 -4.15
CA PRO A 600 63.07 43.39 -5.51
C PRO A 600 64.10 42.27 -5.81
N ASP A 601 63.96 41.57 -6.93
CA ASP A 601 65.11 41.31 -7.83
C ASP A 601 64.62 41.00 -9.26
N ARG A 602 65.03 41.88 -10.18
CA ARG A 602 65.13 41.70 -11.64
C ARG A 602 66.54 41.11 -11.90
N GLU A 603 66.84 40.33 -12.94
CA GLU A 603 66.88 40.64 -14.37
C GLU A 603 67.06 39.30 -15.12
N ASP A 604 66.17 38.97 -16.05
CA ASP A 604 66.33 39.05 -17.52
C ASP A 604 67.20 37.94 -18.14
N GLU A 605 66.58 37.11 -18.99
CA GLU A 605 66.89 37.13 -20.43
C GLU A 605 65.74 36.50 -21.25
N ARG A 606 65.52 37.12 -22.42
CA ARG A 606 64.34 37.07 -23.30
C ARG A 606 64.43 35.85 -24.25
N GLU A 607 63.36 35.31 -24.82
CA GLU A 607 62.67 35.88 -25.99
C GLU A 607 61.23 35.37 -26.16
N GLU A 608 60.45 36.25 -26.79
CA GLU A 608 59.01 36.31 -26.88
C GLU A 608 58.38 35.19 -27.74
N LEU A 609 57.38 34.50 -27.19
CA LEU A 609 56.19 34.16 -27.96
C LEU A 609 55.05 35.03 -27.43
N PHE A 610 54.67 35.99 -28.26
CA PHE A 610 53.52 36.89 -28.13
C PHE A 610 52.25 36.10 -27.75
N ARG A 611 51.98 35.93 -26.45
CA ARG A 611 50.63 35.61 -25.99
C ARG A 611 49.87 36.93 -26.01
N LEU A 612 48.97 37.05 -26.99
CA LEU A 612 47.85 37.98 -26.90
C LEU A 612 47.30 37.90 -25.46
N PRO A 613 47.07 39.03 -24.75
CA PRO A 613 46.33 38.98 -23.51
C PRO A 613 45.06 38.17 -23.76
N GLU A 614 44.71 37.26 -22.84
CA GLU A 614 43.49 36.48 -22.98
C GLU A 614 42.38 37.42 -23.40
N ARG A 615 41.83 37.16 -24.59
CA ARG A 615 40.71 37.91 -25.11
C ARG A 615 39.64 37.75 -24.04
N VAL A 616 39.38 38.81 -23.27
CA VAL A 616 38.33 38.83 -22.27
C VAL A 616 37.11 38.28 -22.99
N ARG A 617 36.70 37.05 -22.63
CA ARG A 617 35.50 36.44 -23.17
C ARG A 617 34.41 37.47 -22.97
N ASN A 618 33.72 37.83 -24.06
CA ASN A 618 32.67 38.83 -24.11
C ASN A 618 32.13 39.20 -22.72
N LEU A 619 32.23 40.47 -22.34
CA LEU A 619 31.48 41.08 -21.23
C LEU A 619 29.94 41.05 -21.47
N ALA A 620 29.43 40.04 -22.19
CA ALA A 620 28.03 39.69 -22.28
C ALA A 620 27.67 38.88 -21.03
N GLY A 621 27.57 39.55 -19.89
CA GLY A 621 27.26 38.87 -18.63
C GLY A 621 27.15 39.78 -17.41
N ILE A 622 27.72 40.99 -17.44
CA ILE A 622 27.45 41.99 -16.41
C ILE A 622 26.15 42.71 -16.82
N GLN A 623 25.01 42.07 -16.54
CA GLN A 623 23.77 42.83 -16.43
C GLN A 623 23.87 43.67 -15.16
N ASP A 624 23.76 44.99 -15.32
CA ASP A 624 23.56 45.88 -14.20
C ASP A 624 22.21 45.52 -13.54
N PRO A 625 22.19 45.01 -12.28
CA PRO A 625 20.93 44.76 -11.57
C PRO A 625 20.09 46.05 -11.41
N GLU A 626 20.67 47.22 -11.71
CA GLU A 626 20.01 48.51 -11.75
C GLU A 626 19.23 48.81 -13.06
N SER A 627 19.29 47.96 -14.09
CA SER A 627 18.52 48.18 -15.32
C SER A 627 17.06 47.73 -15.16
N GLY A 628 16.10 48.59 -15.57
CA GLY A 628 14.67 48.25 -15.55
C GLY A 628 14.33 47.14 -16.55
N ARG A 629 13.33 46.32 -16.24
CA ARG A 629 12.87 45.19 -17.05
C ARG A 629 11.40 45.33 -17.44
N VAL A 630 11.09 45.21 -18.72
CA VAL A 630 9.71 45.09 -19.23
C VAL A 630 9.53 43.74 -19.90
N THR A 631 8.43 43.06 -19.63
CA THR A 631 8.10 41.75 -20.20
C THR A 631 6.62 41.74 -20.59
N PHE A 632 6.33 41.47 -21.86
CA PHE A 632 4.98 41.26 -22.34
C PHE A 632 4.82 39.80 -22.73
N SER A 633 3.99 39.09 -21.97
CA SER A 633 3.81 37.64 -22.07
C SER A 633 2.35 37.28 -22.26
N TYR A 634 2.12 36.07 -22.77
CA TYR A 634 0.78 35.54 -22.97
C TYR A 634 0.69 34.11 -22.44
N ASN A 635 -0.52 33.73 -22.06
CA ASN A 635 -0.87 32.39 -21.61
C ASN A 635 -2.27 32.06 -22.15
N LEU A 636 -2.35 31.06 -23.01
CA LEU A 636 -3.57 30.57 -23.64
C LEU A 636 -3.85 29.15 -23.14
N GLN A 637 -5.08 28.92 -22.69
CA GLN A 637 -5.57 27.65 -22.19
C GLN A 637 -6.89 27.30 -22.89
N PRO A 638 -6.82 26.76 -24.12
CA PRO A 638 -8.00 26.23 -24.79
C PRO A 638 -8.36 24.86 -24.20
N THR A 639 -9.64 24.69 -23.93
CA THR A 639 -10.29 23.44 -23.56
C THR A 639 -11.35 23.11 -24.58
N LEU A 640 -11.38 21.86 -25.03
CA LEU A 640 -12.38 21.31 -25.93
C LEU A 640 -12.96 20.07 -25.29
N ARG A 641 -14.28 19.93 -25.30
CA ARG A 641 -14.98 18.80 -24.71
C ARG A 641 -16.12 18.41 -25.64
N ASN A 642 -16.22 17.12 -25.99
CA ASN A 642 -17.28 16.61 -26.84
C ASN A 642 -17.94 15.40 -26.18
N ASP A 643 -19.15 15.58 -25.67
CA ASP A 643 -19.94 14.53 -25.02
C ASP A 643 -21.05 14.06 -25.94
N ARG A 644 -21.11 12.75 -26.17
CA ARG A 644 -22.20 12.06 -26.88
C ARG A 644 -22.98 11.20 -25.91
N PHE A 645 -24.30 11.27 -26.00
CA PHE A 645 -25.19 10.44 -25.19
C PHE A 645 -25.94 9.47 -26.10
N THR A 646 -26.09 8.22 -25.68
CA THR A 646 -26.80 7.19 -26.44
C THR A 646 -28.32 7.32 -26.25
N ASP A 647 -29.11 6.88 -27.24
CA ASP A 647 -30.56 6.77 -27.05
C ASP A 647 -30.91 5.38 -26.51
N ASN A 648 -31.09 5.30 -25.19
CA ASN A 648 -31.26 4.05 -24.49
C ASN A 648 -32.68 3.80 -23.98
N ARG A 649 -33.65 4.70 -24.25
CA ARG A 649 -34.99 4.64 -23.63
C ARG A 649 -35.71 3.33 -23.93
N ASP A 650 -35.64 2.92 -25.19
CA ASP A 650 -36.33 1.75 -25.74
C ASP A 650 -35.56 0.43 -25.55
N TRP A 651 -34.38 0.46 -24.92
CA TRP A 651 -33.61 -0.76 -24.66
C TRP A 651 -34.23 -1.56 -23.50
N VAL A 652 -34.83 -2.70 -23.81
CA VAL A 652 -35.50 -3.59 -22.86
C VAL A 652 -34.64 -4.80 -22.55
N THR A 653 -33.86 -5.25 -23.52
CA THR A 653 -33.04 -6.46 -23.48
C THR A 653 -31.59 -6.16 -23.84
N GLY A 654 -30.68 -7.05 -23.46
CA GLY A 654 -29.26 -6.95 -23.84
C GLY A 654 -29.01 -6.93 -25.36
N THR A 655 -29.97 -7.39 -26.18
CA THR A 655 -29.87 -7.35 -27.66
C THR A 655 -30.25 -6.02 -28.28
N ASP A 656 -30.94 -5.16 -27.54
CA ASP A 656 -31.39 -3.85 -28.04
C ASP A 656 -30.25 -2.81 -28.03
N VAL A 657 -29.14 -3.12 -27.33
CA VAL A 657 -27.98 -2.24 -27.21
C VAL A 657 -27.36 -1.99 -28.58
N ASP A 658 -27.44 -0.74 -29.04
CA ASP A 658 -26.83 -0.27 -30.27
C ASP A 658 -25.94 0.96 -30.04
N THR A 659 -25.41 1.54 -31.12
CA THR A 659 -24.58 2.75 -31.09
C THR A 659 -25.29 3.98 -31.63
N THR A 660 -26.63 4.04 -31.49
CA THR A 660 -27.39 5.23 -31.87
C THR A 660 -27.22 6.34 -30.83
N TRP A 661 -26.99 7.56 -31.33
CA TRP A 661 -26.73 8.73 -30.50
C TRP A 661 -28.02 9.53 -30.35
N ARG A 662 -28.33 9.96 -29.12
CA ARG A 662 -29.48 10.80 -28.80
C ARG A 662 -29.19 12.26 -29.09
N TYR A 663 -28.11 12.77 -28.49
CA TYR A 663 -27.60 14.12 -28.73
C TYR A 663 -26.10 14.21 -28.47
N ASN A 664 -25.47 15.21 -29.04
CA ASN A 664 -24.05 15.55 -28.86
C ASN A 664 -23.91 16.99 -28.40
N THR A 665 -23.10 17.23 -27.37
CA THR A 665 -22.72 18.56 -26.91
C THR A 665 -21.24 18.80 -27.17
N PHE A 666 -20.94 19.80 -28.00
CA PHE A 666 -19.57 20.22 -28.30
C PHE A 666 -19.26 21.54 -27.60
N GLN A 667 -18.40 21.51 -26.60
CA GLN A 667 -18.01 22.67 -25.81
C GLN A 667 -16.57 23.08 -26.14
N THR A 668 -16.37 24.38 -26.32
CA THR A 668 -15.04 24.98 -26.33
C THR A 668 -15.00 26.11 -25.33
N ARG A 669 -13.92 26.17 -24.56
CA ARG A 669 -13.64 27.28 -23.67
C ARG A 669 -12.19 27.69 -23.83
N ASN A 670 -11.98 28.93 -24.24
CA ASN A 670 -10.65 29.48 -24.50
C ASN A 670 -10.37 30.56 -23.45
N ARG A 671 -9.45 30.27 -22.53
CA ARG A 671 -8.95 31.27 -21.57
C ARG A 671 -7.65 31.85 -22.08
N GLY A 672 -7.62 33.15 -22.31
CA GLY A 672 -6.41 33.89 -22.66
C GLY A 672 -6.03 34.85 -21.54
N GLN A 673 -4.74 34.98 -21.28
CA GLN A 673 -4.19 36.02 -20.40
C GLN A 673 -3.05 36.70 -21.13
N LEU A 674 -3.08 38.03 -21.15
CA LEU A 674 -1.98 38.87 -21.58
C LEU A 674 -1.43 39.57 -20.34
N VAL A 675 -0.15 39.41 -20.06
CA VAL A 675 0.50 39.95 -18.86
C VAL A 675 1.64 40.87 -19.28
N LEU A 676 1.51 42.14 -18.88
CA LEU A 676 2.53 43.16 -19.05
C LEU A 676 3.15 43.44 -17.68
N ASP A 677 4.38 42.98 -17.48
CA ASP A 677 5.17 43.22 -16.29
C ASP A 677 6.25 44.27 -16.57
N MET A 678 6.28 45.33 -15.78
CA MET A 678 7.29 46.38 -15.80
C MET A 678 7.94 46.46 -14.42
N ARG A 679 9.27 46.48 -14.38
CA ARG A 679 10.08 46.67 -13.18
C ARG A 679 11.06 47.79 -13.44
N ALA A 680 11.00 48.86 -12.67
CA ALA A 680 11.99 49.92 -12.72
C ALA A 680 13.21 49.58 -11.85
N ARG A 681 14.34 50.23 -12.15
CA ARG A 681 15.66 50.19 -11.47
C ARG A 681 15.59 49.74 -10.01
N ASP A 682 16.33 48.68 -9.68
CA ASP A 682 16.38 48.08 -8.35
C ASP A 682 14.99 47.83 -7.75
N ARG A 683 14.01 47.39 -8.55
CA ARG A 683 12.60 47.17 -8.15
C ARG A 683 11.94 48.33 -7.37
N LEU A 684 12.39 49.58 -7.54
CA LEU A 684 11.80 50.75 -6.89
C LEU A 684 10.32 50.96 -7.25
N ALA A 685 9.96 50.56 -8.47
CA ALA A 685 8.58 50.50 -8.93
C ALA A 685 8.37 49.21 -9.71
N THR A 686 7.22 48.56 -9.48
CA THR A 686 6.75 47.43 -10.27
C THR A 686 5.34 47.72 -10.72
N ALA A 687 5.07 47.59 -12.01
CA ALA A 687 3.72 47.68 -12.55
C ALA A 687 3.42 46.38 -13.28
N SER A 688 2.26 45.79 -13.04
CA SER A 688 1.77 44.60 -13.74
C SER A 688 0.36 44.87 -14.22
N SER A 689 0.08 44.60 -15.49
CA SER A 689 -1.27 44.67 -16.04
C SER A 689 -1.61 43.34 -16.72
N THR A 690 -2.72 42.75 -16.30
CA THR A 690 -3.21 41.47 -16.80
C THR A 690 -4.57 41.67 -17.46
N LEU A 691 -4.67 41.34 -18.73
CA LEU A 691 -5.95 41.26 -19.45
C LEU A 691 -6.32 39.79 -19.59
N SER A 692 -7.37 39.38 -18.88
CA SER A 692 -7.92 38.02 -18.92
C SER A 692 -9.15 37.98 -19.82
N MET A 693 -9.20 37.02 -20.74
CA MET A 693 -10.33 36.79 -21.65
C MET A 693 -10.82 35.36 -21.47
N ASP A 694 -12.12 35.15 -21.35
CA ASP A 694 -12.77 33.84 -21.31
C ASP A 694 -13.84 33.79 -22.40
N HIS A 695 -13.59 33.00 -23.44
CA HIS A 695 -14.55 32.72 -24.49
C HIS A 695 -15.17 31.34 -24.25
N ARG A 696 -16.51 31.26 -24.17
CA ARG A 696 -17.25 30.01 -23.97
C ARG A 696 -18.22 29.81 -25.13
N TYR A 697 -18.19 28.62 -25.71
CA TYR A 697 -19.10 28.23 -26.79
C TYR A 697 -19.55 26.78 -26.61
N GLN A 698 -20.84 26.54 -26.78
CA GLN A 698 -21.43 25.21 -26.81
C GLN A 698 -22.29 25.05 -28.07
N GLY A 699 -22.06 23.98 -28.81
CA GLY A 699 -22.95 23.46 -29.84
C GLY A 699 -23.76 22.28 -29.30
N LEU A 700 -25.00 22.18 -29.76
CA LEU A 700 -25.90 21.06 -29.51
C LEU A 700 -26.32 20.48 -30.85
N ASP A 701 -26.24 19.16 -30.99
CA ASP A 701 -26.70 18.42 -32.15
C ASP A 701 -27.62 17.30 -31.66
N ILE A 702 -28.93 17.45 -31.90
CA ILE A 702 -29.96 16.47 -31.52
C ILE A 702 -30.12 15.49 -32.68
N MET A 703 -29.83 14.21 -32.42
CA MET A 703 -29.71 13.17 -33.46
C MET A 703 -30.87 12.16 -33.41
N ALA A 704 -31.59 12.08 -32.29
CA ALA A 704 -32.77 11.25 -32.10
C ALA A 704 -34.00 12.11 -31.71
N ASP A 705 -35.18 11.49 -31.65
CA ASP A 705 -36.41 12.20 -31.29
C ASP A 705 -36.44 12.49 -29.79
N VAL A 706 -36.62 13.77 -29.43
CA VAL A 706 -36.56 14.28 -28.06
C VAL A 706 -37.83 15.07 -27.80
N ASP A 707 -38.44 14.87 -26.64
CA ASP A 707 -39.62 15.61 -26.22
C ASP A 707 -39.34 17.11 -26.15
N GLU A 708 -40.37 17.91 -26.41
CA GLU A 708 -40.22 19.37 -26.53
C GLU A 708 -39.62 20.00 -25.25
N ALA A 709 -40.06 19.53 -24.08
CA ALA A 709 -39.55 20.01 -22.80
C ALA A 709 -38.06 19.71 -22.58
N GLU A 710 -37.57 18.55 -23.02
CA GLU A 710 -36.15 18.22 -22.97
C GLU A 710 -35.35 19.00 -24.02
N ARG A 711 -35.88 19.18 -25.23
CA ARG A 711 -35.28 20.02 -26.28
C ARG A 711 -35.07 21.45 -25.77
N GLU A 712 -36.13 22.08 -25.27
CA GLU A 712 -36.09 23.45 -24.71
C GLU A 712 -35.03 23.56 -23.60
N ARG A 713 -34.96 22.56 -22.71
CA ARG A 713 -33.95 22.51 -21.64
C ARG A 713 -32.52 22.45 -22.21
N LEU A 714 -32.25 21.55 -23.16
CA LEU A 714 -30.92 21.37 -23.75
C LEU A 714 -30.47 22.61 -24.56
N GLU A 715 -31.40 23.23 -25.27
CA GLU A 715 -31.16 24.47 -26.02
C GLU A 715 -30.89 25.65 -25.07
N LEU A 716 -31.70 25.81 -24.02
CA LEU A 716 -31.51 26.85 -23.01
C LEU A 716 -30.16 26.71 -22.30
N ASP A 717 -29.77 25.48 -21.93
CA ASP A 717 -28.46 25.21 -21.34
C ASP A 717 -27.32 25.57 -22.31
N THR A 718 -27.51 25.28 -23.60
CA THR A 718 -26.55 25.64 -24.66
C THR A 718 -26.41 27.15 -24.83
N PHE A 719 -27.51 27.90 -24.78
CA PHE A 719 -27.48 29.36 -24.88
C PHE A 719 -26.85 30.00 -23.64
N ARG A 720 -27.20 29.53 -22.43
CA ARG A 720 -26.61 30.01 -21.17
C ARG A 720 -25.10 29.78 -21.07
N PHE A 721 -24.58 28.73 -21.70
CA PHE A 721 -23.14 28.45 -21.69
C PHE A 721 -22.33 29.43 -22.56
N ARG A 722 -22.93 29.93 -23.65
CA ARG A 722 -22.25 30.81 -24.62
C ARG A 722 -22.01 32.18 -24.02
N GLY A 723 -20.80 32.70 -24.18
CA GLY A 723 -20.49 34.05 -23.74
C GLY A 723 -19.01 34.39 -23.91
N PHE A 724 -18.72 35.67 -23.76
CA PHE A 724 -17.35 36.17 -23.77
C PHE A 724 -17.19 37.24 -22.70
N THR A 725 -16.15 37.12 -21.88
CA THR A 725 -15.87 38.09 -20.82
C THR A 725 -14.39 38.47 -20.87
N ALA A 726 -14.11 39.77 -20.82
CA ALA A 726 -12.76 40.31 -20.73
C ALA A 726 -12.63 41.17 -19.48
N ASN A 727 -11.68 40.84 -18.62
CA ASN A 727 -11.40 41.53 -17.37
C ASN A 727 -9.97 42.05 -17.37
N GLN A 728 -9.76 43.27 -16.93
CA GLN A 728 -8.45 43.87 -16.72
C GLN A 728 -8.15 43.92 -15.23
N ALA A 729 -6.95 43.52 -14.83
CA ALA A 729 -6.43 43.77 -13.50
C ALA A 729 -5.05 44.42 -13.60
N SER A 730 -4.90 45.62 -13.09
CA SER A 730 -3.65 46.36 -13.06
C SER A 730 -3.23 46.65 -11.64
N GLN A 731 -1.95 46.47 -11.35
CA GLN A 731 -1.35 46.78 -10.07
C GLN A 731 -0.05 47.54 -10.28
N ILE A 732 0.14 48.60 -9.50
CA ILE A 732 1.38 49.36 -9.39
C ILE A 732 1.83 49.24 -7.94
N THR A 733 3.11 48.97 -7.71
CA THR A 733 3.70 48.91 -6.37
C THR A 733 5.00 49.70 -6.37
N LEU A 734 5.11 50.64 -5.44
CA LEU A 734 6.25 51.51 -5.24
C LEU A 734 6.95 51.13 -3.94
N PHE A 735 8.27 51.18 -3.91
CA PHE A 735 9.10 50.90 -2.73
C PHE A 735 9.90 52.15 -2.37
N PRO A 736 9.24 53.20 -1.82
CA PRO A 736 9.86 54.51 -1.65
C PRO A 736 11.00 54.52 -0.62
N LEU A 737 11.01 53.59 0.34
CA LEU A 737 11.96 53.54 1.46
C LEU A 737 13.05 52.48 1.30
N ARG A 738 13.25 51.95 0.09
CA ARG A 738 14.19 50.84 -0.18
C ARG A 738 15.63 51.09 0.27
N ARG A 739 16.06 52.36 0.31
CA ARG A 739 17.41 52.76 0.75
C ARG A 739 17.54 52.96 2.27
N VAL A 740 16.47 52.79 3.02
CA VAL A 740 16.43 52.93 4.48
C VAL A 740 16.37 51.52 5.07
N GLU A 741 17.51 50.99 5.51
CA GLU A 741 17.67 49.57 5.93
C GLU A 741 16.55 49.06 6.86
N PRO A 742 16.07 49.80 7.90
CA PRO A 742 14.99 49.31 8.76
C PRO A 742 13.62 49.24 8.09
N LEU A 743 13.42 49.93 6.97
CA LEU A 743 12.14 50.14 6.28
C LEU A 743 12.18 49.69 4.81
N GLU A 744 13.22 48.96 4.39
CA GLU A 744 13.52 48.67 2.99
C GLU A 744 12.40 47.92 2.25
N ALA A 745 11.61 47.14 2.99
CA ALA A 745 10.50 46.35 2.48
C ALA A 745 9.16 47.12 2.42
N SER A 746 9.12 48.38 2.86
CA SER A 746 7.90 49.20 2.86
C SER A 746 7.42 49.48 1.43
N SER A 747 6.11 49.36 1.20
CA SER A 747 5.52 49.46 -0.13
C SER A 747 4.24 50.28 -0.17
N LEU A 748 3.99 50.94 -1.31
CA LEU A 748 2.73 51.59 -1.64
C LEU A 748 2.17 50.92 -2.90
N ARG A 749 1.01 50.28 -2.78
CA ARG A 749 0.35 49.54 -3.84
C ARG A 749 -0.92 50.26 -4.27
N TYR A 750 -1.14 50.36 -5.57
CA TYR A 750 -2.41 50.72 -6.18
C TYR A 750 -2.85 49.54 -7.04
N SER A 751 -4.10 49.12 -6.95
CA SER A 751 -4.65 48.06 -7.79
C SER A 751 -6.06 48.40 -8.24
N ILE A 752 -6.32 48.17 -9.52
CA ILE A 752 -7.62 48.32 -10.15
C ILE A 752 -7.94 47.07 -10.96
N SER A 753 -9.15 46.55 -10.77
CA SER A 753 -9.72 45.41 -11.46
C SER A 753 -11.08 45.82 -12.00
N SER A 754 -11.27 45.67 -13.30
CA SER A 754 -12.51 46.06 -13.97
C SER A 754 -12.92 45.06 -15.04
N LEU A 755 -14.23 44.96 -15.24
CA LEU A 755 -14.80 44.42 -16.46
C LEU A 755 -14.45 45.37 -17.61
N VAL A 756 -13.96 44.83 -18.72
CA VAL A 756 -13.70 45.60 -19.95
C VAL A 756 -14.85 45.39 -20.94
N TYR A 757 -15.27 44.14 -21.08
CA TYR A 757 -16.29 43.74 -22.05
C TYR A 757 -16.96 42.46 -21.59
N GLU A 758 -18.28 42.40 -21.69
CA GLU A 758 -19.07 41.18 -21.49
C GLU A 758 -20.09 41.01 -22.62
N ASN A 759 -20.24 39.77 -23.07
CA ASN A 759 -21.34 39.35 -23.91
C ASN A 759 -21.96 38.08 -23.29
N ARG A 760 -23.22 38.17 -22.88
CA ARG A 760 -23.92 37.10 -22.15
C ARG A 760 -25.33 36.89 -22.67
N PHE A 761 -25.84 35.68 -22.51
CA PHE A 761 -27.23 35.34 -22.82
C PHE A 761 -28.19 36.01 -21.85
N VAL A 762 -29.32 36.53 -22.36
CA VAL A 762 -30.37 37.17 -21.56
C VAL A 762 -31.65 36.34 -21.58
N GLU A 763 -32.24 36.17 -22.75
CA GLU A 763 -33.53 35.49 -22.94
C GLU A 763 -33.63 34.84 -24.32
N VAL A 764 -34.62 33.98 -24.49
CA VAL A 764 -35.07 33.49 -25.80
C VAL A 764 -36.25 34.38 -26.21
N ASP A 765 -36.24 34.91 -27.43
CA ASP A 765 -37.33 35.75 -27.91
C ASP A 765 -38.57 34.95 -28.33
N GLU A 766 -39.67 35.64 -28.66
CA GLU A 766 -40.94 35.01 -29.07
C GLU A 766 -40.82 34.14 -30.35
N ALA A 767 -39.73 34.29 -31.12
CA ALA A 767 -39.46 33.50 -32.31
C ALA A 767 -38.60 32.26 -32.02
N GLY A 768 -38.15 32.07 -30.77
CA GLY A 768 -37.28 30.97 -30.36
C GLY A 768 -35.78 31.25 -30.53
N ASP A 769 -35.40 32.48 -30.91
CA ASP A 769 -34.00 32.84 -31.12
C ASP A 769 -33.34 33.38 -29.82
N PRO A 770 -32.10 32.98 -29.50
CA PRO A 770 -31.42 33.44 -28.29
C PRO A 770 -30.92 34.88 -28.43
N ARG A 771 -31.29 35.75 -27.47
CA ARG A 771 -30.79 37.12 -27.37
C ARG A 771 -29.58 37.21 -26.45
N TYR A 772 -28.53 37.83 -26.97
CA TYR A 772 -27.30 38.15 -26.23
C TYR A 772 -27.20 39.66 -26.05
N GLU A 773 -26.84 40.06 -24.84
CA GLU A 773 -26.57 41.46 -24.50
C GLU A 773 -25.06 41.67 -24.45
N THR A 774 -24.59 42.67 -25.19
CA THR A 774 -23.21 43.12 -25.18
C THR A 774 -23.10 44.38 -24.34
N ARG A 775 -22.25 44.34 -23.30
CA ARG A 775 -21.97 45.46 -22.40
C ARG A 775 -20.46 45.75 -22.41
N TRP A 776 -20.12 47.03 -22.50
CA TRP A 776 -18.76 47.51 -22.23
C TRP A 776 -18.67 47.92 -20.76
N GLY A 777 -17.49 47.74 -20.17
CA GLY A 777 -17.27 48.15 -18.78
C GLY A 777 -17.43 49.66 -18.62
N GLU A 778 -18.23 50.07 -17.65
CA GLU A 778 -18.43 51.46 -17.26
C GLU A 778 -17.72 51.75 -15.93
N TRP A 779 -17.53 53.03 -15.62
CA TRP A 779 -16.96 53.43 -14.32
C TRP A 779 -18.06 53.47 -13.25
N ASN A 780 -18.54 52.28 -12.84
CA ASN A 780 -19.55 52.10 -11.80
C ASN A 780 -19.17 50.94 -10.86
N GLU A 781 -19.94 50.75 -9.79
CA GLU A 781 -19.65 49.75 -8.76
C GLU A 781 -19.72 48.30 -9.28
N ASP A 782 -20.64 48.02 -10.21
CA ASP A 782 -20.85 46.68 -10.78
C ASP A 782 -19.64 46.22 -11.62
N ASP A 783 -19.10 47.11 -12.46
CA ASP A 783 -18.02 46.78 -13.40
C ASP A 783 -16.63 46.90 -12.77
N ILE A 784 -16.45 47.74 -11.75
CA ILE A 784 -15.19 47.90 -11.02
C ILE A 784 -15.16 46.95 -9.81
N THR A 785 -14.76 45.71 -10.09
CA THR A 785 -14.65 44.62 -9.10
C THR A 785 -13.57 44.85 -8.04
N GLY A 786 -12.61 45.75 -8.26
CA GLY A 786 -11.65 46.14 -7.24
C GLY A 786 -10.97 47.46 -7.57
N HIS A 787 -10.91 48.38 -6.63
CA HIS A 787 -10.20 49.65 -6.79
C HIS A 787 -9.67 50.07 -5.44
N GLN A 788 -8.41 49.71 -5.16
CA GLN A 788 -7.84 49.87 -3.82
C GLN A 788 -6.42 50.42 -3.86
N THR A 789 -6.09 51.19 -2.84
CA THR A 789 -4.73 51.57 -2.47
C THR A 789 -4.35 50.87 -1.19
N ARG A 790 -3.11 50.40 -1.07
CA ARG A 790 -2.57 49.77 0.13
C ARG A 790 -1.17 50.30 0.41
N ALA A 791 -1.00 51.01 1.51
CA ALA A 791 0.30 51.35 2.06
C ALA A 791 0.69 50.30 3.11
N GLN A 792 1.90 49.75 3.01
CA GLN A 792 2.44 48.82 3.98
C GLN A 792 3.80 49.32 4.44
N VAL A 793 3.90 49.72 5.70
CA VAL A 793 5.16 50.10 6.34
C VAL A 793 5.65 48.89 7.12
N LEU A 794 6.79 48.34 6.70
CA LEU A 794 7.43 47.21 7.37
C LEU A 794 8.67 47.72 8.08
N TRP A 795 8.71 47.60 9.40
CA TRP A 795 9.80 48.09 10.23
C TRP A 795 10.49 46.94 10.96
N SER A 796 11.73 46.64 10.58
CA SER A 796 12.55 45.63 11.28
C SER A 796 13.08 46.20 12.59
N LEU A 797 12.48 45.83 13.71
CA LEU A 797 12.82 46.28 15.06
C LEU A 797 12.67 45.12 16.06
N TRP A 798 13.56 45.02 17.05
CA TRP A 798 13.57 43.94 18.07
C TRP A 798 13.71 42.51 17.51
N SER A 799 14.53 42.35 16.47
CA SER A 799 14.74 41.06 15.78
C SER A 799 13.44 40.48 15.17
N ALA A 800 12.42 41.31 14.99
CA ALA A 800 11.15 40.99 14.37
C ALA A 800 10.70 42.11 13.41
N THR A 801 9.76 41.82 12.53
CA THR A 801 9.22 42.82 11.60
C THR A 801 7.86 43.29 12.10
N GLN A 802 7.79 44.57 12.46
CA GLN A 802 6.56 45.29 12.77
C GLN A 802 5.88 45.67 11.46
N SER A 803 4.55 45.65 11.38
CA SER A 803 3.85 46.06 10.16
C SER A 803 2.69 47.01 10.44
N LEU A 804 2.64 48.13 9.72
CA LEU A 804 1.48 49.01 9.64
C LEU A 804 0.94 48.96 8.22
N THR A 805 -0.26 48.42 8.04
CA THR A 805 -0.95 48.35 6.76
C THR A 805 -2.13 49.31 6.78
N ALA A 806 -2.23 50.19 5.80
CA ALA A 806 -3.40 51.01 5.56
C ALA A 806 -3.94 50.65 4.17
N THR A 807 -5.18 50.20 4.08
CA THR A 807 -5.87 49.87 2.83
C THR A 807 -7.03 50.84 2.66
N SER A 808 -7.25 51.31 1.44
CA SER A 808 -8.40 52.14 1.12
C SER A 808 -9.02 51.75 -0.21
N ASP A 809 -10.32 51.46 -0.20
CA ASP A 809 -11.11 51.31 -1.42
C ASP A 809 -11.53 52.69 -1.96
N LEU A 810 -11.45 52.87 -3.27
CA LEU A 810 -11.67 54.12 -3.97
C LEU A 810 -12.95 54.07 -4.83
N PRO A 811 -13.62 55.22 -5.07
CA PRO A 811 -14.81 55.27 -5.92
C PRO A 811 -14.54 54.69 -7.32
N PRO A 812 -15.52 54.01 -7.95
CA PRO A 812 -16.97 54.04 -7.67
C PRO A 812 -17.45 52.98 -6.68
N ARG A 813 -16.55 52.17 -6.10
CA ARG A 813 -16.92 51.30 -4.98
C ARG A 813 -17.09 52.11 -3.71
N ASP A 814 -17.86 51.58 -2.78
CA ASP A 814 -17.95 52.07 -1.42
C ASP A 814 -16.56 52.31 -0.83
N ARG A 815 -16.32 53.54 -0.36
CA ARG A 815 -15.01 53.92 0.15
C ARG A 815 -14.78 53.25 1.50
N THR A 816 -13.69 52.52 1.61
CA THR A 816 -13.23 51.96 2.88
C THR A 816 -11.88 52.55 3.25
N TYR A 817 -11.58 52.64 4.54
CA TYR A 817 -10.27 52.99 5.08
C TYR A 817 -9.98 52.04 6.24
N LEU A 818 -9.21 50.98 5.99
CA LEU A 818 -8.86 49.95 6.97
C LEU A 818 -7.38 50.09 7.36
N GLY A 819 -7.13 50.13 8.66
CA GLY A 819 -5.79 50.06 9.24
C GLY A 819 -5.56 48.72 9.92
N GLU A 820 -4.37 48.15 9.78
CA GLU A 820 -3.89 47.01 10.56
C GLU A 820 -2.48 47.31 11.09
N LEU A 821 -2.31 47.25 12.41
CA LEU A 821 -1.05 47.40 13.10
C LEU A 821 -0.68 46.06 13.75
N LYS A 822 0.43 45.46 13.32
CA LYS A 822 1.01 44.27 13.93
C LYS A 822 2.33 44.64 14.61
N VAL A 823 2.38 44.39 15.92
CA VAL A 823 3.53 44.65 16.77
C VAL A 823 3.99 43.35 17.42
N VAL A 824 5.27 43.02 17.26
CA VAL A 824 5.94 41.83 17.80
C VAL A 824 7.00 42.28 18.80
N THR A 825 6.76 42.04 20.09
CA THR A 825 7.64 42.41 21.22
C THR A 825 8.20 41.15 21.90
N GLY A 826 8.86 40.27 21.14
CA GLY A 826 9.38 39.00 21.63
C GLY A 826 8.30 37.91 21.73
N PRO A 827 7.90 37.44 22.93
CA PRO A 827 6.87 36.40 23.08
C PRO A 827 5.45 36.90 22.79
N LEU A 828 5.22 38.22 22.76
CA LEU A 828 3.91 38.82 22.51
C LEU A 828 3.83 39.35 21.08
N THR A 829 2.80 38.93 20.36
CA THR A 829 2.36 39.50 19.08
C THR A 829 0.98 40.12 19.26
N THR A 830 0.87 41.41 19.02
CA THR A 830 -0.39 42.15 19.05
C THR A 830 -0.73 42.59 17.64
N THR A 831 -1.93 42.25 17.17
CA THR A 831 -2.51 42.75 15.92
C THR A 831 -3.76 43.56 16.26
N LEU A 832 -3.80 44.81 15.83
CA LEU A 832 -4.94 45.71 15.94
C LEU A 832 -5.41 46.05 14.52
N SER A 833 -6.68 45.80 14.20
CA SER A 833 -7.28 46.26 12.96
C SER A 833 -8.57 47.01 13.21
N GLY A 834 -8.91 47.94 12.33
CA GLY A 834 -10.15 48.71 12.38
C GLY A 834 -10.17 49.73 11.26
N GLY A 835 -11.26 50.46 11.12
CA GLY A 835 -11.37 51.42 10.03
C GLY A 835 -12.71 52.11 9.93
N TYR A 836 -12.99 52.66 8.75
CA TYR A 836 -14.25 53.27 8.38
C TYR A 836 -14.69 52.77 7.01
N ARG A 837 -15.99 52.60 6.80
CA ARG A 837 -16.62 52.20 5.54
C ARG A 837 -17.79 53.12 5.25
N GLU A 838 -17.88 53.58 4.02
CA GLU A 838 -19.05 54.29 3.53
C GLU A 838 -20.14 53.29 3.12
N ILE A 839 -21.37 53.47 3.61
CA ILE A 839 -22.55 52.66 3.28
C ILE A 839 -23.71 53.64 3.06
N GLU A 840 -24.38 53.58 1.91
CA GLU A 840 -25.50 54.48 1.57
C GLU A 840 -25.16 55.99 1.74
N ASP A 841 -23.98 56.42 1.29
CA ASP A 841 -23.43 57.79 1.44
C ASP A 841 -23.15 58.23 2.89
N GLU A 842 -23.21 57.33 3.88
CA GLU A 842 -22.87 57.58 5.28
C GLU A 842 -21.59 56.84 5.72
N TRP A 843 -20.73 57.53 6.48
CA TRP A 843 -19.53 56.92 7.05
C TRP A 843 -19.87 56.16 8.33
N LYS A 844 -19.70 54.84 8.29
CA LYS A 844 -19.81 53.96 9.45
C LYS A 844 -18.43 53.45 9.85
N PRO A 845 -18.06 53.46 11.14
CA PRO A 845 -16.84 52.82 11.59
C PRO A 845 -16.95 51.29 11.39
N ASP A 846 -15.86 50.67 10.99
CA ASP A 846 -15.75 49.21 10.89
C ASP A 846 -15.33 48.62 12.24
N ASN A 847 -15.56 47.33 12.43
CA ASN A 847 -15.26 46.65 13.68
C ASN A 847 -13.77 46.75 14.01
N VAL A 848 -13.49 47.07 15.28
CA VAL A 848 -12.13 47.03 15.80
C VAL A 848 -11.84 45.61 16.28
N VAL A 849 -10.90 44.94 15.61
CA VAL A 849 -10.45 43.60 15.97
C VAL A 849 -9.08 43.67 16.61
N GLN A 850 -8.96 43.11 17.81
CA GLN A 850 -7.70 43.04 18.56
C GLN A 850 -7.34 41.57 18.74
N THR A 851 -6.13 41.18 18.34
CA THR A 851 -5.59 39.83 18.56
C THR A 851 -4.28 39.93 19.32
N HIS A 852 -4.21 39.30 20.49
CA HIS A 852 -2.99 39.20 21.30
C HIS A 852 -2.59 37.73 21.39
N LEU A 853 -1.40 37.41 20.89
CA LEU A 853 -0.81 36.07 20.94
C LEU A 853 0.44 36.12 21.81
N LEU A 854 0.44 35.34 22.89
CA LEU A 854 1.55 35.19 23.80
C LEU A 854 2.09 33.76 23.72
N GLN A 855 3.37 33.59 23.35
CA GLN A 855 3.99 32.29 23.14
C GLN A 855 5.32 32.15 23.88
N PHE A 856 5.46 31.07 24.66
CA PHE A 856 6.70 30.70 25.36
C PHE A 856 7.04 29.23 25.16
N TYR A 857 8.29 28.86 25.44
CA TYR A 857 8.78 27.47 25.43
C TYR A 857 8.42 26.69 24.15
N GLU A 858 8.74 27.29 22.98
CA GLU A 858 8.45 26.69 21.66
C GLU A 858 6.98 26.33 21.43
N GLY A 859 6.05 27.05 22.07
CA GLY A 859 4.60 26.83 21.91
C GLY A 859 3.95 25.90 22.93
N LYS A 860 4.70 25.41 23.94
CA LYS A 860 4.13 24.65 25.06
C LYS A 860 3.22 25.49 25.97
N LEU A 861 3.49 26.81 26.03
CA LEU A 861 2.57 27.78 26.62
C LEU A 861 2.16 28.76 25.53
N ARG A 862 0.88 28.75 25.18
CA ARG A 862 0.29 29.65 24.18
C ARG A 862 -1.00 30.20 24.73
N ALA A 863 -1.09 31.52 24.86
CA ALA A 863 -2.33 32.22 25.19
C ALA A 863 -2.70 33.13 24.02
N GLU A 864 -3.94 33.08 23.58
CA GLU A 864 -4.44 33.88 22.47
C GLU A 864 -5.77 34.51 22.89
N GLN A 865 -5.86 35.83 22.74
CA GLN A 865 -7.07 36.60 22.95
C GLN A 865 -7.44 37.29 21.65
N ARG A 866 -8.64 37.05 21.13
CA ARG A 866 -9.22 37.80 20.01
C ARG A 866 -10.48 38.51 20.50
N LEU A 867 -10.54 39.82 20.31
CA LEU A 867 -11.68 40.67 20.63
C LEU A 867 -12.16 41.34 19.34
N GLU A 868 -13.47 41.43 19.15
CA GLU A 868 -14.12 42.14 18.06
C GLU A 868 -15.16 43.07 18.65
N TYR A 869 -14.99 44.37 18.42
CA TYR A 869 -15.81 45.43 18.99
C TYR A 869 -16.42 46.27 17.87
N ASP A 870 -17.74 46.38 17.88
CA ASP A 870 -18.49 47.31 17.04
C ASP A 870 -18.36 48.71 17.62
N VAL A 871 -17.76 49.61 16.85
CA VAL A 871 -17.52 50.98 17.27
C VAL A 871 -18.77 51.85 17.11
N GLU A 872 -19.67 51.52 16.18
CA GLU A 872 -20.88 52.30 15.90
C GLU A 872 -21.92 52.09 17.00
N GLU A 873 -22.19 50.82 17.31
CA GLU A 873 -23.17 50.47 18.36
C GLU A 873 -22.56 50.58 19.77
N GLU A 874 -21.23 50.76 19.88
CA GLU A 874 -20.45 50.72 21.12
C GLU A 874 -20.46 49.34 21.82
N GLU A 875 -20.49 48.27 21.04
CA GLU A 875 -20.83 46.92 21.50
C GLU A 875 -19.73 45.87 21.27
N LEU A 876 -19.55 44.94 22.22
CA LEU A 876 -18.65 43.81 22.02
C LEU A 876 -19.35 42.71 21.20
N LEU A 877 -18.85 42.38 20.01
CA LEU A 877 -19.42 41.37 19.13
C LEU A 877 -18.87 39.98 19.41
N GLN A 878 -17.55 39.84 19.59
CA GLN A 878 -16.92 38.54 19.83
C GLN A 878 -15.73 38.65 20.79
N SER A 879 -15.58 37.67 21.67
CA SER A 879 -14.39 37.45 22.48
C SER A 879 -14.02 35.97 22.43
N ARG A 880 -12.81 35.67 21.94
CA ARG A 880 -12.27 34.31 21.94
C ARG A 880 -10.98 34.30 22.72
N SER A 881 -10.99 33.57 23.83
CA SER A 881 -9.82 33.33 24.67
C SER A 881 -9.42 31.88 24.51
N SER A 882 -8.19 31.60 24.07
CA SER A 882 -7.65 30.24 24.06
C SER A 882 -6.35 30.17 24.85
N LEU A 883 -6.18 29.09 25.60
CA LEU A 883 -5.03 28.85 26.44
C LEU A 883 -4.59 27.40 26.27
N ARG A 884 -3.34 27.21 25.85
CA ARG A 884 -2.65 25.92 25.83
C ARG A 884 -1.53 25.96 26.86
N VAL A 885 -1.59 25.06 27.83
CA VAL A 885 -0.55 24.84 28.83
C VAL A 885 -0.22 23.35 28.84
N TRP A 886 0.88 22.97 28.20
CA TRP A 886 1.30 21.58 28.08
C TRP A 886 0.20 20.68 27.46
N PRO A 887 -0.34 19.60 28.07
CA PRO A 887 -1.42 18.83 27.45
C PRO A 887 -2.81 19.48 27.59
N LEU A 888 -2.92 20.53 28.40
CA LEU A 888 -4.18 21.19 28.69
C LEU A 888 -4.47 22.23 27.59
N THR A 889 -5.62 22.11 26.96
CA THR A 889 -6.15 23.11 26.02
C THR A 889 -7.50 23.61 26.53
N MET A 890 -7.66 24.91 26.59
CA MET A 890 -8.88 25.59 27.01
C MET A 890 -9.26 26.60 25.93
N SER A 891 -10.55 26.69 25.59
CA SER A 891 -11.07 27.75 24.74
C SER A 891 -12.40 28.24 25.27
N LEU A 892 -12.55 29.55 25.35
CA LEU A 892 -13.78 30.23 25.73
C LEU A 892 -14.19 31.15 24.58
N LEU A 893 -15.42 30.98 24.10
CA LEU A 893 -16.02 31.77 23.04
C LEU A 893 -17.21 32.52 23.61
N GLY A 894 -17.19 33.83 23.45
CA GLY A 894 -18.35 34.70 23.62
C GLY A 894 -18.64 35.42 22.32
N GLN A 895 -19.91 35.54 22.01
CA GLN A 895 -20.38 36.27 20.86
C GLN A 895 -21.72 36.93 21.18
N ARG A 896 -22.02 38.02 20.50
CA ARG A 896 -23.33 38.65 20.54
C ARG A 896 -24.34 37.77 19.81
N THR A 897 -25.35 37.31 20.52
CA THR A 897 -26.34 36.38 19.99
C THR A 897 -27.60 36.41 20.84
N GLU A 898 -28.71 36.00 20.23
CA GLU A 898 -29.97 35.79 20.93
C GLU A 898 -29.82 34.71 22.00
N GLY A 899 -30.51 34.92 23.13
CA GLY A 899 -30.52 33.97 24.23
C GLY A 899 -31.45 32.79 23.96
N PHE A 900 -31.34 31.75 24.79
CA PHE A 900 -32.34 30.70 24.89
C PHE A 900 -32.77 30.58 26.34
N ASP A 901 -34.07 30.59 26.58
CA ASP A 901 -34.68 30.35 27.88
C ASP A 901 -35.35 28.97 27.84
N PHE A 902 -35.20 28.18 28.88
CA PHE A 902 -35.78 26.83 28.94
C PHE A 902 -37.22 26.89 29.46
N ASP A 903 -38.19 26.49 28.63
CA ASP A 903 -39.58 26.29 29.03
C ASP A 903 -39.86 24.78 29.23
N PRO A 904 -40.34 24.34 30.42
CA PRO A 904 -40.61 22.92 30.69
C PRO A 904 -41.64 22.24 29.76
N SER A 905 -42.46 23.01 29.05
CA SER A 905 -43.50 22.52 28.12
C SER A 905 -43.13 22.65 26.64
N LEU A 906 -42.34 23.66 26.27
CA LEU A 906 -41.96 23.96 24.88
C LEU A 906 -40.48 23.65 24.56
N GLY A 907 -39.65 23.40 25.58
CA GLY A 907 -38.20 23.21 25.44
C GLY A 907 -37.45 24.55 25.36
N TRP A 908 -36.33 24.58 24.63
CA TRP A 908 -35.55 25.82 24.46
C TRP A 908 -36.30 26.83 23.59
N VAL A 909 -36.73 27.94 24.19
CA VAL A 909 -37.39 29.06 23.51
C VAL A 909 -36.36 30.16 23.27
N ARG A 910 -36.36 30.69 22.05
CA ARG A 910 -35.44 31.77 21.64
C ARG A 910 -35.88 33.09 22.28
N ASN A 911 -34.95 33.80 22.89
CA ASN A 911 -35.15 35.14 23.41
C ASN A 911 -34.74 36.15 22.34
N GLU A 912 -35.68 36.98 21.89
CA GLU A 912 -35.51 37.93 20.77
C GLU A 912 -34.50 39.06 21.06
N GLU A 913 -33.98 39.17 22.29
CA GLU A 913 -32.99 40.19 22.67
C GLU A 913 -31.53 39.73 22.44
N GLU A 914 -30.84 40.41 21.54
CA GLU A 914 -29.42 40.20 21.24
C GLU A 914 -28.49 40.92 22.24
N GLN A 915 -27.70 40.13 22.98
CA GLN A 915 -26.67 40.65 23.89
C GLN A 915 -25.40 39.79 23.83
N PHE A 916 -24.27 40.35 24.29
CA PHE A 916 -23.03 39.60 24.36
C PHE A 916 -23.12 38.48 25.41
N ARG A 917 -23.00 37.23 24.96
CA ARG A 917 -23.06 36.05 25.83
C ARG A 917 -21.85 35.16 25.60
N TRP A 918 -21.36 34.52 26.66
CA TRP A 918 -20.45 33.39 26.50
C TRP A 918 -21.26 32.21 25.94
N THR A 919 -20.85 31.66 24.81
CA THR A 919 -21.62 30.65 24.08
C THR A 919 -21.04 29.27 24.15
N ARG A 920 -19.71 29.14 24.18
CA ARG A 920 -19.06 27.83 24.21
C ARG A 920 -17.80 27.86 25.04
N TYR A 921 -17.61 26.81 25.84
CA TYR A 921 -16.39 26.56 26.57
C TYR A 921 -15.91 25.14 26.26
N THR A 922 -14.66 24.99 25.82
CA THR A 922 -14.05 23.70 25.56
C THR A 922 -12.82 23.50 26.44
N LEU A 923 -12.68 22.28 26.95
CA LEU A 923 -11.58 21.85 27.80
C LEU A 923 -11.09 20.49 27.29
N GLY A 924 -9.82 20.42 26.90
CA GLY A 924 -9.16 19.21 26.43
C GLY A 924 -7.92 18.90 27.27
N LEU A 925 -7.78 17.66 27.69
CA LEU A 925 -6.60 17.14 28.37
C LEU A 925 -6.18 15.82 27.72
N LYS A 926 -5.01 15.80 27.09
CA LYS A 926 -4.48 14.61 26.41
C LYS A 926 -3.13 14.20 26.99
N GLY A 927 -3.02 13.01 27.55
CA GLY A 927 -1.81 12.52 28.18
C GLY A 927 -1.43 11.12 27.75
N GLU A 928 -0.14 10.88 27.64
CA GLU A 928 0.45 9.55 27.49
C GLU A 928 1.59 9.43 28.50
N HIS A 929 1.63 8.30 29.22
CA HIS A 929 2.69 7.99 30.16
C HIS A 929 3.14 6.55 30.02
N SER A 930 4.42 6.35 29.74
CA SER A 930 5.04 5.04 29.66
C SER A 930 5.92 4.75 30.88
N ILE A 931 5.68 3.61 31.51
CA ILE A 931 6.40 3.11 32.68
C ILE A 931 7.14 1.84 32.25
N GLN A 932 8.45 1.95 32.12
CA GLN A 932 9.33 0.81 31.88
C GLN A 932 9.83 0.25 33.22
N ARG A 933 9.62 -1.04 33.46
CA ARG A 933 10.12 -1.77 34.64
C ARG A 933 10.87 -3.03 34.21
N TRP A 934 11.65 -3.56 35.13
CA TRP A 934 12.42 -4.81 34.95
C TRP A 934 13.31 -4.82 33.69
N TYR A 935 14.33 -3.96 33.65
CA TYR A 935 15.27 -3.88 32.52
C TYR A 935 14.58 -3.68 31.14
N ARG A 936 13.51 -2.87 31.10
CA ARG A 936 12.68 -2.63 29.90
C ARG A 936 11.92 -3.85 29.37
N ARG A 937 11.77 -4.91 30.19
CA ARG A 937 11.00 -6.11 29.84
C ARG A 937 9.50 -5.97 30.09
N VAL A 938 9.09 -5.05 30.97
CA VAL A 938 7.68 -4.70 31.17
C VAL A 938 7.50 -3.24 30.83
N ASN A 939 6.72 -2.96 29.79
CA ASN A 939 6.33 -1.62 29.41
C ASN A 939 4.83 -1.45 29.62
N LEU A 940 4.47 -0.52 30.50
CA LEU A 940 3.08 -0.14 30.72
C LEU A 940 2.88 1.26 30.14
N THR A 941 2.06 1.37 29.10
CA THR A 941 1.65 2.65 28.52
C THR A 941 0.22 2.94 28.92
N LEU A 942 0.04 4.07 29.59
CA LEU A 942 -1.26 4.62 29.95
C LEU A 942 -1.52 5.83 29.07
N GLN A 943 -2.62 5.79 28.32
CA GLN A 943 -3.06 6.92 27.49
C GLN A 943 -4.46 7.35 27.92
N GLY A 944 -4.71 8.64 27.89
CA GLY A 944 -5.99 9.21 28.27
C GLY A 944 -6.27 10.52 27.56
N GLU A 945 -7.50 10.68 27.11
CA GLU A 945 -8.01 11.92 26.56
C GLU A 945 -9.35 12.26 27.23
N VAL A 946 -9.42 13.48 27.75
CA VAL A 946 -10.64 14.06 28.30
C VAL A 946 -11.00 15.26 27.46
N ALA A 947 -12.19 15.23 26.87
CA ALA A 947 -12.73 16.35 26.11
C ALA A 947 -14.10 16.74 26.67
N LEU A 948 -14.21 17.98 27.15
CA LEU A 948 -15.45 18.58 27.60
C LEU A 948 -15.83 19.71 26.67
N ASP A 949 -17.06 19.68 26.18
CA ASP A 949 -17.64 20.66 25.29
C ASP A 949 -18.94 21.19 25.88
N VAL A 950 -18.90 22.44 26.36
CA VAL A 950 -20.00 23.09 27.05
C VAL A 950 -20.64 24.12 26.12
N ASP A 951 -21.88 23.86 25.72
CA ASP A 951 -22.78 24.86 25.14
C ASP A 951 -23.38 25.68 26.29
N LEU A 952 -22.94 26.93 26.43
CA LEU A 952 -23.34 27.82 27.51
C LEU A 952 -24.71 28.47 27.26
N LEU A 953 -25.24 28.40 26.03
CA LEU A 953 -26.58 28.89 25.71
C LEU A 953 -27.63 27.79 25.93
N ARG A 954 -27.34 26.58 25.43
CA ARG A 954 -28.19 25.41 25.60
C ARG A 954 -27.41 24.34 26.32
N TYR A 955 -27.36 24.44 27.65
CA TYR A 955 -26.56 23.54 28.49
C TYR A 955 -26.94 22.06 28.34
N SER A 956 -28.12 21.74 27.79
CA SER A 956 -28.52 20.37 27.44
C SER A 956 -27.72 19.75 26.29
N ASN A 957 -26.99 20.55 25.52
CA ASN A 957 -26.12 20.09 24.42
C ASN A 957 -24.65 19.96 24.87
N THR A 958 -24.39 19.96 26.18
CA THR A 958 -23.06 19.80 26.74
C THR A 958 -22.66 18.33 26.76
N GLY A 959 -21.53 18.00 26.14
CA GLY A 959 -21.00 16.65 26.06
C GLY A 959 -19.63 16.52 26.72
N MET A 960 -19.37 15.37 27.32
CA MET A 960 -18.04 14.98 27.79
C MET A 960 -17.66 13.62 27.19
N THR A 961 -16.47 13.55 26.60
CA THR A 961 -15.88 12.32 26.08
C THR A 961 -14.65 11.96 26.92
N LEU A 962 -14.57 10.68 27.27
CA LEU A 962 -13.49 10.07 28.02
C LEU A 962 -12.93 8.92 27.17
N GLU A 963 -11.71 9.07 26.70
CA GLU A 963 -10.96 7.98 26.08
C GLU A 963 -9.86 7.54 27.04
N TYR A 964 -9.79 6.26 27.33
CA TYR A 964 -8.74 5.69 28.17
C TYR A 964 -8.22 4.42 27.52
N GLY A 965 -6.89 4.32 27.51
CA GLY A 965 -6.19 3.17 26.95
C GLY A 965 -5.09 2.70 27.88
N PHE A 966 -4.92 1.38 27.89
CA PHE A 966 -3.91 0.68 28.64
C PHE A 966 -3.23 -0.29 27.69
N ARG A 967 -1.91 -0.17 27.55
CA ARG A 967 -1.08 -1.15 26.85
C ARG A 967 -0.03 -1.71 27.79
N LEU A 968 -0.03 -3.02 27.99
CA LEU A 968 0.97 -3.75 28.75
C LEU A 968 1.73 -4.66 27.81
N ASP A 969 3.01 -4.35 27.58
CA ASP A 969 3.93 -5.23 26.88
C ASP A 969 4.85 -5.92 27.90
N VAL A 970 4.73 -7.24 28.02
CA VAL A 970 5.65 -8.11 28.74
C VAL A 970 6.47 -8.87 27.72
N TYR A 971 7.78 -8.61 27.68
CA TYR A 971 8.73 -9.15 26.74
C TYR A 971 8.62 -10.68 26.62
N ARG A 972 8.38 -11.18 25.39
CA ARG A 972 8.21 -12.60 25.05
C ARG A 972 7.23 -13.36 25.95
N PHE A 973 6.15 -12.69 26.37
CA PHE A 973 5.12 -13.32 27.20
C PHE A 973 3.72 -12.83 26.85
N LEU A 974 3.44 -11.53 26.95
CA LEU A 974 2.07 -11.04 26.84
C LEU A 974 2.03 -9.59 26.37
N ARG A 975 1.26 -9.31 25.33
CA ARG A 975 0.85 -7.96 24.95
C ARG A 975 -0.64 -7.83 25.20
N LEU A 976 -1.03 -6.94 26.10
CA LEU A 976 -2.41 -6.54 26.32
C LEU A 976 -2.61 -5.12 25.81
N ASP A 977 -3.63 -4.89 25.01
CA ASP A 977 -4.07 -3.58 24.57
C ASP A 977 -5.57 -3.46 24.86
N LEU A 978 -5.93 -2.47 25.66
CA LEU A 978 -7.31 -2.12 25.95
C LEU A 978 -7.50 -0.66 25.59
N MET A 979 -8.51 -0.36 24.78
CA MET A 979 -8.94 0.99 24.47
C MET A 979 -10.44 1.09 24.61
N ALA A 980 -10.89 2.05 25.40
CA ALA A 980 -12.31 2.28 25.64
C ALA A 980 -12.63 3.76 25.50
N ARG A 981 -13.79 4.03 24.91
CA ARG A 981 -14.33 5.39 24.75
C ARG A 981 -15.70 5.45 25.40
N SER A 982 -15.89 6.41 26.28
CA SER A 982 -17.16 6.71 26.92
C SER A 982 -17.59 8.14 26.63
N ARG A 983 -18.90 8.34 26.49
CA ARG A 983 -19.52 9.62 26.21
C ARG A 983 -20.69 9.86 27.16
N ASN A 984 -20.83 11.11 27.57
CA ASN A 984 -21.92 11.59 28.40
C ASN A 984 -22.45 12.91 27.84
N ASP A 985 -23.69 12.89 27.34
CA ASP A 985 -24.37 14.07 26.77
C ASP A 985 -25.27 14.78 27.80
N PHE A 986 -25.33 14.30 29.05
CA PHE A 986 -26.23 14.80 30.11
C PHE A 986 -25.47 15.54 31.22
N MET A 987 -24.38 16.21 30.87
CA MET A 987 -23.48 16.88 31.82
C MET A 987 -24.17 17.92 32.71
N TYR A 988 -25.26 18.52 32.25
CA TYR A 988 -26.05 19.48 33.02
C TYR A 988 -26.71 18.89 34.28
N GLN A 989 -26.93 17.57 34.35
CA GLN A 989 -27.51 16.92 35.56
C GLN A 989 -26.58 16.98 36.78
N TYR A 990 -25.28 17.19 36.57
CA TYR A 990 -24.30 17.34 37.65
C TYR A 990 -24.28 18.73 38.27
N VAL A 991 -24.97 19.70 37.66
CA VAL A 991 -25.09 21.06 38.18
C VAL A 991 -26.52 21.23 38.66
N ARG A 992 -26.71 21.22 39.99
CA ARG A 992 -28.05 21.19 40.61
C ARG A 992 -29.03 22.23 40.04
N PRO A 993 -28.68 23.53 39.93
CA PRO A 993 -29.58 24.52 39.30
C PRO A 993 -30.04 24.15 37.88
N LEU A 994 -29.14 23.66 37.02
CA LEU A 994 -29.45 23.30 35.63
C LEU A 994 -30.32 22.03 35.54
N SER A 995 -30.12 21.09 36.47
CA SER A 995 -30.92 19.86 36.54
C SER A 995 -32.37 20.13 36.97
N GLU A 996 -32.56 21.01 37.96
CA GLU A 996 -33.88 21.37 38.48
C GLU A 996 -34.70 22.17 37.44
N GLU A 997 -34.04 23.02 36.65
CA GLU A 997 -34.65 23.80 35.56
C GLU A 997 -35.23 22.90 34.44
N VAL A 998 -34.54 21.81 34.09
CA VAL A 998 -34.98 20.84 33.06
C VAL A 998 -35.87 19.72 33.66
N GLY A 999 -36.19 19.79 34.95
CA GLY A 999 -37.01 18.78 35.62
C GLY A 999 -36.35 17.39 35.69
N ARG A 1000 -35.01 17.33 35.76
CA ARG A 1000 -34.21 16.11 35.90
C ARG A 1000 -33.60 15.99 37.30
N THR A 1001 -33.32 14.77 37.74
CA THR A 1001 -32.72 14.52 39.04
C THR A 1001 -31.23 14.91 39.04
N HIS A 1002 -30.82 15.67 40.05
CA HIS A 1002 -29.41 15.99 40.26
C HIS A 1002 -28.61 14.72 40.60
N ARG A 1003 -27.40 14.61 40.03
CA ARG A 1003 -26.46 13.51 40.28
C ARG A 1003 -25.08 14.02 40.67
N SER A 1004 -24.31 13.18 41.38
CA SER A 1004 -22.90 13.45 41.68
C SER A 1004 -22.00 13.02 40.52
N PHE A 1005 -21.19 13.93 39.98
CA PHE A 1005 -20.29 13.64 38.85
C PHE A 1005 -19.29 12.52 39.17
N LEU A 1006 -18.62 12.60 40.32
CA LEU A 1006 -17.57 11.64 40.69
C LEU A 1006 -18.15 10.24 40.96
N GLU A 1007 -19.35 10.17 41.53
CA GLU A 1007 -20.04 8.92 41.78
C GLU A 1007 -20.53 8.29 40.47
N ASP A 1008 -21.13 9.09 39.59
CA ASP A 1008 -21.63 8.62 38.29
C ASP A 1008 -20.50 8.20 37.34
N LEU A 1009 -19.34 8.90 37.40
CA LEU A 1009 -18.11 8.52 36.71
C LEU A 1009 -17.52 7.22 37.28
N ALA A 1010 -17.44 7.10 38.61
CA ALA A 1010 -16.95 5.88 39.26
C ALA A 1010 -17.85 4.68 38.93
N ASN A 1011 -19.17 4.87 38.95
CA ASN A 1011 -20.16 3.85 38.57
C ASN A 1011 -20.07 3.49 37.08
N GLY A 1012 -19.87 4.47 36.19
CA GLY A 1012 -19.68 4.23 34.75
C GLY A 1012 -18.40 3.46 34.42
N LEU A 1013 -17.35 3.66 35.21
CA LEU A 1013 -16.09 2.92 35.10
C LEU A 1013 -16.07 1.62 35.91
N ASN A 1014 -17.11 1.31 36.70
CA ASN A 1014 -17.16 0.13 37.53
C ASN A 1014 -17.55 -1.12 36.72
N ILE A 1015 -16.56 -1.79 36.16
CA ILE A 1015 -16.77 -2.99 35.33
C ILE A 1015 -17.42 -4.15 36.13
N PHE A 1016 -17.28 -4.16 37.47
CA PHE A 1016 -17.75 -5.25 38.33
C PHE A 1016 -19.23 -5.14 38.74
N ASP A 1017 -19.87 -3.99 38.54
CA ASP A 1017 -21.27 -3.77 38.88
C ASP A 1017 -22.05 -3.38 37.62
N ARG A 1018 -22.98 -4.25 37.20
CA ARG A 1018 -23.76 -4.03 35.99
C ARG A 1018 -24.84 -2.97 36.20
N ASP A 1019 -25.55 -3.04 37.32
CA ASP A 1019 -26.68 -2.15 37.62
C ASP A 1019 -26.16 -0.71 37.76
N ALA A 1020 -25.02 -0.52 38.44
CA ALA A 1020 -24.37 0.79 38.55
C ALA A 1020 -23.97 1.39 37.19
N ARG A 1021 -23.55 0.57 36.22
CA ARG A 1021 -23.21 1.01 34.85
C ARG A 1021 -24.44 1.32 34.01
N GLU A 1022 -25.50 0.54 34.14
CA GLU A 1022 -26.78 0.79 33.47
C GLU A 1022 -27.40 2.10 33.96
N GLU A 1023 -27.27 2.40 35.26
CA GLU A 1023 -27.72 3.66 35.85
C GLU A 1023 -26.85 4.87 35.49
N SER A 1024 -25.53 4.70 35.27
CA SER A 1024 -24.60 5.79 34.96
C SER A 1024 -24.93 6.52 33.65
N LEU A 1025 -24.70 7.84 33.57
CA LEU A 1025 -24.85 8.61 32.34
C LEU A 1025 -23.62 8.54 31.42
N PHE A 1026 -22.50 7.98 31.90
CA PHE A 1026 -21.34 7.68 31.08
C PHE A 1026 -21.58 6.39 30.30
N LYS A 1027 -22.07 6.51 29.06
CA LYS A 1027 -22.31 5.38 28.17
C LYS A 1027 -21.04 5.05 27.39
N MET A 1028 -20.84 3.77 27.08
CA MET A 1028 -19.67 3.32 26.32
C MET A 1028 -19.99 3.40 24.83
N ASP A 1029 -19.18 4.14 24.07
CA ASP A 1029 -19.31 4.30 22.63
C ASP A 1029 -18.55 3.20 21.87
N SER A 1030 -17.41 2.76 22.42
CA SER A 1030 -16.64 1.66 21.84
C SER A 1030 -15.72 1.03 22.87
N LEU A 1031 -15.47 -0.27 22.68
CA LEU A 1031 -14.53 -1.06 23.47
C LEU A 1031 -13.70 -1.93 22.52
N ARG A 1032 -12.38 -1.83 22.62
CA ARG A 1032 -11.43 -2.68 21.92
C ARG A 1032 -10.50 -3.32 22.94
N PHE A 1033 -10.36 -4.63 22.86
CA PHE A 1033 -9.41 -5.40 23.64
C PHE A 1033 -8.64 -6.32 22.70
N SER A 1034 -7.34 -6.39 22.88
CA SER A 1034 -6.45 -7.32 22.18
C SER A 1034 -5.46 -7.90 23.19
N ALA A 1035 -5.34 -9.21 23.20
CA ALA A 1035 -4.39 -9.93 24.03
C ALA A 1035 -3.63 -10.92 23.16
N VAL A 1036 -2.32 -10.69 23.01
CA VAL A 1036 -1.41 -11.60 22.33
C VAL A 1036 -0.55 -12.27 23.38
N HIS A 1037 -0.76 -13.56 23.61
CA HIS A 1037 0.03 -14.37 24.51
C HIS A 1037 1.08 -15.16 23.74
N ASP A 1038 2.34 -14.86 24.03
CA ASP A 1038 3.51 -15.55 23.52
C ASP A 1038 3.72 -16.82 24.35
N LEU A 1039 3.51 -17.97 23.72
CA LEU A 1039 3.72 -19.32 24.26
C LEU A 1039 5.01 -19.92 23.68
N GLN A 1040 6.00 -19.07 23.37
CA GLN A 1040 7.27 -19.39 22.70
C GLN A 1040 7.08 -19.90 21.28
N ASP A 1041 6.72 -21.17 21.13
CA ASP A 1041 6.48 -21.82 19.85
C ASP A 1041 5.06 -21.53 19.34
N TRP A 1042 4.14 -21.09 20.19
CA TRP A 1042 2.75 -20.77 19.82
C TRP A 1042 2.43 -19.31 20.14
N GLU A 1043 1.48 -18.77 19.39
CA GLU A 1043 0.91 -17.46 19.66
C GLU A 1043 -0.61 -17.58 19.77
N LEU A 1044 -1.14 -17.14 20.90
CA LEU A 1044 -2.58 -17.05 21.12
C LEU A 1044 -2.98 -15.59 21.07
N GLU A 1045 -3.72 -15.20 20.04
CA GLU A 1045 -4.33 -13.88 19.92
C GLU A 1045 -5.81 -13.94 20.28
N ILE A 1046 -6.25 -13.04 21.15
CA ILE A 1046 -7.65 -12.86 21.51
C ILE A 1046 -7.98 -11.39 21.24
N THR A 1047 -8.89 -11.16 20.31
CA THR A 1047 -9.35 -9.82 19.94
C THR A 1047 -10.84 -9.70 20.21
N TYR A 1048 -11.24 -8.64 20.91
CA TYR A 1048 -12.63 -8.29 21.16
C TYR A 1048 -12.88 -6.86 20.70
N ARG A 1049 -13.97 -6.66 19.95
CA ARG A 1049 -14.45 -5.35 19.53
C ARG A 1049 -15.93 -5.25 19.83
N GLY A 1050 -16.35 -4.13 20.41
CA GLY A 1050 -17.76 -3.85 20.62
C GLY A 1050 -18.11 -2.37 20.44
N SER A 1051 -19.26 -2.14 19.82
CA SER A 1051 -19.84 -0.81 19.63
C SER A 1051 -21.38 -0.89 19.53
N PRO A 1052 -22.11 0.15 19.93
CA PRO A 1052 -23.55 0.21 19.73
C PRO A 1052 -23.88 0.45 18.25
N GLU A 1053 -24.67 -0.43 17.64
CA GLU A 1053 -25.22 -0.26 16.29
C GLU A 1053 -26.73 -0.06 16.34
N LEU A 1054 -27.26 0.70 15.39
CA LEU A 1054 -28.70 0.94 15.28
C LEU A 1054 -29.36 -0.25 14.57
N ASP A 1055 -30.17 -1.02 15.29
CA ASP A 1055 -30.99 -2.05 14.67
C ASP A 1055 -32.28 -1.43 14.10
N SER A 1056 -32.39 -1.44 12.77
CA SER A 1056 -33.53 -0.91 12.02
C SER A 1056 -34.50 -1.97 11.51
N THR A 1057 -34.32 -3.24 11.91
CA THR A 1057 -35.13 -4.36 11.39
C THR A 1057 -36.48 -4.56 12.10
N GLY A 1058 -36.68 -3.91 13.26
CA GLY A 1058 -37.93 -3.96 14.05
C GLY A 1058 -38.78 -2.67 14.00
N PRO A 1059 -40.02 -2.69 14.53
CA PRO A 1059 -40.93 -1.53 14.59
C PRO A 1059 -40.48 -0.41 15.55
N GLN A 1060 -39.44 -0.65 16.37
CA GLN A 1060 -38.80 0.36 17.22
C GLN A 1060 -37.30 0.35 16.93
N GLN A 1061 -36.74 1.50 16.57
CA GLN A 1061 -35.30 1.69 16.41
C GLN A 1061 -34.64 1.62 17.79
N ARG A 1062 -33.76 0.65 18.00
CA ARG A 1062 -33.01 0.49 19.25
C ARG A 1062 -31.51 0.36 18.96
N TYR A 1063 -30.70 0.94 19.84
CA TYR A 1063 -29.26 0.69 19.80
C TYR A 1063 -28.97 -0.64 20.50
N GLU A 1064 -28.32 -1.54 19.81
CA GLU A 1064 -27.90 -2.83 20.32
C GLU A 1064 -26.37 -2.92 20.33
N TRP A 1065 -25.79 -3.42 21.41
CA TRP A 1065 -24.33 -3.55 21.54
C TRP A 1065 -23.86 -4.72 20.69
N ARG A 1066 -23.27 -4.45 19.53
CA ARG A 1066 -22.67 -5.51 18.70
C ARG A 1066 -21.25 -5.78 19.15
N SER A 1067 -20.95 -7.06 19.39
CA SER A 1067 -19.62 -7.50 19.79
C SER A 1067 -19.13 -8.67 18.95
N ILE A 1068 -17.86 -8.60 18.58
CA ILE A 1068 -17.14 -9.63 17.83
C ILE A 1068 -15.97 -10.08 18.69
N LEU A 1069 -15.91 -11.38 19.00
CA LEU A 1069 -14.78 -12.03 19.67
C LEU A 1069 -14.05 -12.93 18.68
N ALA A 1070 -12.78 -12.68 18.44
CA ALA A 1070 -11.91 -13.53 17.63
C ALA A 1070 -10.83 -14.16 18.51
N ILE A 1071 -10.66 -15.48 18.41
CA ILE A 1071 -9.60 -16.23 19.07
C ILE A 1071 -8.79 -16.92 17.98
N MET A 1072 -7.51 -16.58 17.88
CA MET A 1072 -6.59 -17.17 16.91
C MET A 1072 -5.46 -17.87 17.64
N LEU A 1073 -5.22 -19.14 17.29
CA LEU A 1073 -4.06 -19.90 17.73
C LEU A 1073 -3.16 -20.16 16.52
N ARG A 1074 -1.91 -19.72 16.61
CA ARG A 1074 -0.91 -19.85 15.54
C ARG A 1074 0.32 -20.60 16.05
N TRP A 1075 0.81 -21.58 15.30
CA TRP A 1075 2.08 -22.25 15.59
C TRP A 1075 3.22 -21.50 14.88
N ARG A 1076 4.18 -20.92 15.60
CA ARG A 1076 5.24 -20.08 14.99
C ARG A 1076 6.21 -20.85 14.09
N PRO A 1077 6.69 -22.06 14.43
CA PRO A 1077 7.54 -22.86 13.56
C PRO A 1077 6.87 -23.37 12.27
N ILE A 1078 5.53 -23.43 12.24
CA ILE A 1078 4.71 -23.87 11.09
C ILE A 1078 3.49 -22.95 11.03
N SER A 1079 3.65 -21.73 10.51
CA SER A 1079 2.61 -20.70 10.52
C SER A 1079 1.38 -21.07 9.69
N GLU A 1080 1.52 -22.05 8.80
CA GLU A 1080 0.45 -22.70 8.05
C GLU A 1080 -0.52 -23.46 8.95
N LEU A 1081 -0.10 -23.86 10.15
CA LEU A 1081 -0.95 -24.46 11.17
C LEU A 1081 -1.47 -23.36 12.12
N ARG A 1082 -2.45 -22.61 11.62
CA ARG A 1082 -3.21 -21.62 12.38
C ARG A 1082 -4.69 -21.98 12.39
N ARG A 1083 -5.40 -21.55 13.43
CA ARG A 1083 -6.85 -21.71 13.53
C ARG A 1083 -7.43 -20.47 14.16
N ALA A 1084 -8.31 -19.78 13.45
CA ALA A 1084 -9.10 -18.71 14.03
C ALA A 1084 -10.55 -19.15 14.23
N VAL A 1085 -11.12 -18.65 15.32
CA VAL A 1085 -12.51 -18.85 15.68
C VAL A 1085 -13.09 -17.47 15.93
N GLN A 1086 -14.08 -17.09 15.15
CA GLN A 1086 -14.88 -15.91 15.41
C GLN A 1086 -16.17 -16.34 16.08
N VAL A 1087 -16.53 -15.62 17.14
CA VAL A 1087 -17.78 -15.79 17.86
C VAL A 1087 -18.51 -14.46 17.78
N ASP A 1088 -19.61 -14.46 17.03
CA ASP A 1088 -20.51 -13.31 16.96
C ASP A 1088 -21.49 -13.32 18.12
N GLN A 1089 -22.22 -12.21 18.27
CA GLN A 1089 -23.12 -11.97 19.40
C GLN A 1089 -24.24 -13.02 19.54
N ASP A 1090 -24.66 -13.65 18.44
CA ASP A 1090 -25.70 -14.69 18.41
C ASP A 1090 -25.18 -16.06 18.88
N GLY A 1091 -23.89 -16.14 19.23
CA GLY A 1091 -23.22 -17.38 19.61
C GLY A 1091 -22.91 -18.29 18.42
N SER A 1092 -23.09 -17.81 17.19
CA SER A 1092 -22.55 -18.45 16.00
C SER A 1092 -21.04 -18.49 16.11
N VAL A 1093 -20.51 -19.70 15.95
CA VAL A 1093 -19.07 -19.96 15.94
C VAL A 1093 -18.70 -20.19 14.49
N GLU A 1094 -17.96 -19.26 13.91
CA GLU A 1094 -17.41 -19.35 12.57
C GLU A 1094 -15.93 -19.71 12.67
N PHE A 1095 -15.52 -20.77 11.98
CA PHE A 1095 -14.11 -21.10 11.81
C PHE A 1095 -13.58 -20.28 10.64
N ILE A 1096 -12.55 -19.48 10.88
CA ILE A 1096 -11.96 -18.59 9.87
C ILE A 1096 -10.49 -18.98 9.69
N ASP A 1097 -10.04 -19.04 8.44
CA ASP A 1097 -8.65 -19.38 8.06
C ASP A 1097 -7.71 -18.16 7.99
#